data_AF-A0A9E6JJE7-F1
#
_entry.id   AF-A0A9E6JJE7-F1
#
_cell.length_a   1.000
_cell.length_b   1.000
_cell.length_c   1.000
_cell.angle_alpha   90.00
_cell.angle_beta   90.00
_cell.angle_gamma   90.00
#
_symmetry.space_group_name_H-M   'P 1'
#
loop_
_entity.id
_entity.type
_entity.pdbx_description
1 polymer ?
#
loop_
_entity_poly.entity_id
_entity_poly.type
_entity_poly.pdbx_seq_one_letter_code
_entity_poly.pdbx_strand_id
1 'polypeptide(L)'
;TSVVGTFLVLYFAGFTLNTFTLMALSLVIGIVVDDAIMMLENIMRHRELGQGRVEAALLGAREITFAAIATSLAIIAIFLPVAFMRGVMGKFFFQFGVTITVAVMLSLLEAVTLTPMRCSQFLEVGQRRTRFGQAMDGSLNWARDFYRKLLQIALRHRWSVVVFSLVFFAGSFATLGKLNKEFLPAEDQSRFMIRLQTPVGSSLAYTDSQFKKVEAFLAGRTEVERYFVNIGGGGGGAVNTGMAFVSLKAKGRRGVDRITGHELSQQEIMDVYRQAMRKLGDFKAQVQDPSLRSFTASRGFPVEFTVQGPEWDTLGKYTDQITAALEKTGLVTDLDTDYKVGQPELHVIPDRNQAALHGVSIASIGEVINAMIGGVVVGTYPKGGHRYDIRVKLQEDSRPYDQRIKDLYVRNNRGELIPLSQVVRLEEKPTLQSISRKNRERAISVFANVTKGESQQKALEAVPAIARKILPPDYHVVIGGSAQTFQESFGDLFMAMILGILVAYMILASQYNSYIDPLTILMALPFSVSGAFLALWLTHQSLNVYSMIGLILLMGIVKKNSILLVDFTNKVRERGQNDVKTALLEACPIRLRPILMTSIAIIAGAMPVALALGPGAESRVPMAVTIIGGVLVSTILTLFVVPSVYSLLSNLESKKAHHLVVTETGMPVPAAPEFPLRKAKKALKKNS
;
A
#
# COMPACT_ATOMS: atom_id res chain seq x y z
N THR A 1 -21.06 -4.07 17.55
CA THR A 1 -20.74 -5.40 18.12
C THR A 1 -19.61 -6.07 17.35
N SER A 2 -19.71 -6.20 16.03
CA SER A 2 -18.71 -6.90 15.19
C SER A 2 -17.31 -6.31 15.30
N VAL A 3 -17.16 -4.98 15.29
CA VAL A 3 -15.86 -4.30 15.50
C VAL A 3 -15.24 -4.65 16.86
N VAL A 4 -16.04 -4.62 17.93
CA VAL A 4 -15.59 -4.95 19.29
C VAL A 4 -15.19 -6.41 19.40
N GLY A 5 -15.99 -7.32 18.83
CA GLY A 5 -15.65 -8.74 18.78
C GLY A 5 -14.40 -9.04 17.95
N THR A 6 -14.12 -8.22 16.93
CA THR A 6 -12.89 -8.35 16.14
C THR A 6 -11.65 -8.07 16.99
N PHE A 7 -11.68 -7.08 17.90
CA PHE A 7 -10.56 -6.83 18.83
C PHE A 7 -10.23 -8.05 19.70
N LEU A 8 -11.24 -8.81 20.14
CA LEU A 8 -11.04 -10.03 20.92
C LEU A 8 -10.26 -11.09 20.12
N VAL A 9 -10.59 -11.27 18.84
CA VAL A 9 -9.87 -12.21 17.97
C VAL A 9 -8.46 -11.71 17.67
N LEU A 10 -8.29 -10.41 17.43
CA LEU A 10 -6.97 -9.80 17.23
C LEU A 10 -6.06 -10.04 18.44
N TYR A 11 -6.60 -9.91 19.66
CA TYR A 11 -5.88 -10.16 20.90
C TYR A 11 -5.40 -11.62 20.99
N PHE A 12 -6.29 -12.60 20.78
CA PHE A 12 -5.93 -14.02 20.84
C PHE A 12 -5.03 -14.49 19.69
N ALA A 13 -5.10 -13.83 18.53
CA ALA A 13 -4.20 -14.07 17.39
C ALA A 13 -2.82 -13.43 17.56
N GLY A 14 -2.58 -12.66 18.64
CA GLY A 14 -1.33 -11.94 18.87
C GLY A 14 -1.09 -10.79 17.90
N PHE A 15 -2.16 -10.23 17.31
CA PHE A 15 -2.04 -9.10 16.39
C PHE A 15 -1.99 -7.78 17.15
N THR A 16 -1.32 -6.79 16.55
CA THR A 16 -1.22 -5.44 17.12
C THR A 16 -2.23 -4.50 16.48
N LEU A 17 -2.56 -3.43 17.22
CA LEU A 17 -3.24 -2.28 16.64
C LEU A 17 -2.21 -1.43 15.91
N ASN A 18 -2.27 -1.47 14.58
CA ASN A 18 -1.38 -0.76 13.69
C ASN A 18 -2.18 -0.16 12.53
N THR A 19 -1.50 0.56 11.64
CA THR A 19 -2.13 1.24 10.52
C THR A 19 -2.97 0.30 9.65
N PHE A 20 -2.54 -0.93 9.40
CA PHE A 20 -3.27 -1.89 8.57
C PHE A 20 -4.49 -2.48 9.28
N THR A 21 -4.38 -2.88 10.55
CA THR A 21 -5.53 -3.41 11.30
C THR A 21 -6.60 -2.35 11.57
N LEU A 22 -6.19 -1.12 11.89
CA LEU A 22 -7.12 0.01 12.05
C LEU A 22 -7.77 0.43 10.72
N MET A 23 -7.02 0.37 9.63
CA MET A 23 -7.54 0.65 8.29
C MET A 23 -8.53 -0.43 7.83
N ALA A 24 -8.27 -1.70 8.13
CA ALA A 24 -9.24 -2.77 7.92
C ALA A 24 -10.54 -2.49 8.69
N LEU A 25 -10.44 -2.15 9.98
CA LEU A 25 -11.60 -1.87 10.83
C LEU A 25 -12.40 -0.64 10.36
N SER A 26 -11.74 0.45 9.96
CA SER A 26 -12.43 1.66 9.51
C SER A 26 -13.22 1.42 8.22
N LEU A 27 -12.66 0.64 7.32
CA LEU A 27 -13.23 0.33 6.02
C LEU A 27 -14.36 -0.70 6.08
N VAL A 28 -14.22 -1.64 7.00
CA VAL A 28 -15.21 -2.66 7.33
C VAL A 28 -16.50 -2.07 7.88
N ILE A 29 -16.51 -0.86 8.43
CA ILE A 29 -17.74 -0.21 8.96
C ILE A 29 -18.85 -0.22 7.91
N GLY A 30 -18.55 0.18 6.67
CA GLY A 30 -19.53 0.17 5.58
C GLY A 30 -20.00 -1.22 5.17
N ILE A 31 -19.14 -2.24 5.33
CA ILE A 31 -19.42 -3.64 4.98
C ILE A 31 -20.23 -4.34 6.08
N VAL A 32 -19.96 -4.04 7.35
CA VAL A 32 -20.59 -4.69 8.51
C VAL A 32 -22.04 -4.27 8.68
N VAL A 33 -22.37 -3.01 8.38
CA VAL A 33 -23.78 -2.58 8.45
C VAL A 33 -24.63 -3.22 7.35
N ASP A 34 -23.99 -3.74 6.31
CA ASP A 34 -24.65 -4.09 5.07
C ASP A 34 -25.61 -5.28 5.20
N ASP A 35 -25.16 -6.38 5.83
CA ASP A 35 -26.00 -7.56 6.05
C ASP A 35 -27.19 -7.25 6.97
N ALA A 36 -26.98 -6.39 7.97
CA ALA A 36 -28.01 -5.96 8.89
C ALA A 36 -29.04 -5.04 8.20
N ILE A 37 -28.59 -4.07 7.39
CA ILE A 37 -29.46 -3.19 6.58
C ILE A 37 -30.32 -4.04 5.65
N MET A 38 -29.71 -4.99 4.96
CA MET A 38 -30.39 -5.91 4.07
C MET A 38 -31.49 -6.73 4.76
N MET A 39 -31.17 -7.29 5.92
CA MET A 39 -32.14 -8.08 6.68
C MET A 39 -33.27 -7.20 7.20
N LEU A 40 -32.94 -6.02 7.74
CA LEU A 40 -33.92 -5.06 8.25
C LEU A 40 -34.86 -4.55 7.16
N GLU A 41 -34.35 -4.18 5.99
CA GLU A 41 -35.17 -3.70 4.87
C GLU A 41 -36.13 -4.78 4.36
N ASN A 42 -35.69 -6.05 4.33
CA ASN A 42 -36.57 -7.14 3.93
C ASN A 42 -37.67 -7.40 4.97
N ILE A 43 -37.34 -7.36 6.27
CA ILE A 43 -38.32 -7.47 7.35
C ILE A 43 -39.30 -6.30 7.32
N MET A 44 -38.82 -5.08 7.07
CA MET A 44 -39.64 -3.87 6.95
C MET A 44 -40.64 -4.00 5.80
N ARG A 45 -40.21 -4.48 4.63
CA ARG A 45 -41.11 -4.77 3.49
C ARG A 45 -42.24 -5.71 3.88
N HIS A 46 -41.94 -6.78 4.61
CA HIS A 46 -42.95 -7.73 5.09
C HIS A 46 -43.94 -7.11 6.08
N ARG A 47 -43.47 -6.19 6.93
CA ARG A 47 -44.35 -5.42 7.83
C ARG A 47 -45.24 -4.43 7.08
N GLU A 48 -44.72 -3.78 6.04
CA GLU A 48 -45.50 -2.87 5.17
C GLU A 48 -46.58 -3.63 4.38
N LEU A 49 -46.37 -4.92 4.08
CA LEU A 49 -47.37 -5.83 3.50
C LEU A 49 -48.44 -6.29 4.52
N GLY A 50 -48.40 -5.79 5.76
CA GLY A 50 -49.42 -6.05 6.79
C GLY A 50 -49.12 -7.22 7.74
N GLN A 51 -47.94 -7.85 7.65
CA GLN A 51 -47.59 -8.99 8.51
C GLN A 51 -47.26 -8.57 9.96
N GLY A 52 -47.49 -9.48 10.91
CA GLY A 52 -47.18 -9.27 12.32
C GLY A 52 -45.66 -9.12 12.58
N ARG A 53 -45.26 -8.51 13.71
CA ARG A 53 -43.82 -8.26 14.05
C ARG A 53 -42.96 -9.52 13.95
N VAL A 54 -43.41 -10.60 14.58
CA VAL A 54 -42.68 -11.88 14.64
C VAL A 54 -42.70 -12.59 13.28
N GLU A 55 -43.86 -12.59 12.61
CA GLU A 55 -44.04 -13.24 11.32
C GLU A 55 -43.17 -12.59 10.23
N ALA A 56 -43.19 -11.26 10.14
CA ALA A 56 -42.36 -10.52 9.21
C ALA A 56 -40.86 -10.73 9.48
N ALA A 57 -40.45 -10.80 10.74
CA ALA A 57 -39.06 -11.07 11.12
C ALA A 57 -38.62 -12.47 10.65
N LEU A 58 -39.47 -13.48 10.83
CA LEU A 58 -39.18 -14.87 10.49
C LEU A 58 -39.15 -15.09 8.98
N LEU A 59 -40.15 -14.58 8.26
CA LEU A 59 -40.22 -14.66 6.79
C LEU A 59 -39.11 -13.84 6.14
N GLY A 60 -38.93 -12.59 6.58
CA GLY A 60 -37.93 -11.69 6.06
C GLY A 60 -36.51 -12.21 6.25
N ALA A 61 -36.20 -12.81 7.41
CA ALA A 61 -34.92 -13.45 7.65
C ALA A 61 -34.71 -14.67 6.75
N ARG A 62 -35.67 -15.62 6.68
CA ARG A 62 -35.56 -16.83 5.85
C ARG A 62 -35.28 -16.53 4.39
N GLU A 63 -35.85 -15.46 3.85
CA GLU A 63 -35.64 -15.08 2.45
C GLU A 63 -34.23 -14.52 2.17
N ILE A 64 -33.59 -13.88 3.15
CA ILE A 64 -32.30 -13.19 2.99
C ILE A 64 -31.10 -14.01 3.49
N THR A 65 -31.28 -14.88 4.49
CA THR A 65 -30.16 -15.59 5.16
C THR A 65 -29.23 -16.29 4.18
N PHE A 66 -29.76 -16.99 3.17
CA PHE A 66 -28.93 -17.67 2.18
C PHE A 66 -28.07 -16.68 1.37
N ALA A 67 -28.67 -15.58 0.92
CA ALA A 67 -27.99 -14.54 0.17
C ALA A 67 -26.95 -13.83 1.06
N ALA A 68 -27.26 -13.55 2.33
CA ALA A 68 -26.32 -12.97 3.28
C ALA A 68 -25.09 -13.86 3.45
N ILE A 69 -25.28 -15.16 3.74
CA ILE A 69 -24.19 -16.14 3.85
C ILE A 69 -23.35 -16.17 2.56
N ALA A 70 -24.01 -16.15 1.39
CA ALA A 70 -23.34 -16.11 0.10
C ALA A 70 -22.40 -14.92 -0.04
N THR A 71 -22.94 -13.74 0.27
CA THR A 71 -22.20 -12.48 0.13
C THR A 71 -21.01 -12.44 1.09
N SER A 72 -21.19 -12.83 2.35
CA SER A 72 -20.12 -12.82 3.34
C SER A 72 -19.03 -13.85 3.01
N LEU A 73 -19.39 -15.09 2.65
CA LEU A 73 -18.41 -16.10 2.22
C LEU A 73 -17.65 -15.66 0.98
N ALA A 74 -18.34 -15.05 0.02
CA ALA A 74 -17.71 -14.53 -1.18
C ALA A 74 -16.73 -13.40 -0.83
N ILE A 75 -17.05 -12.49 0.11
CA ILE A 75 -16.10 -11.46 0.56
C ILE A 75 -14.85 -12.11 1.19
N ILE A 76 -15.03 -13.09 2.08
CA ILE A 76 -13.95 -13.83 2.73
C ILE A 76 -13.05 -14.53 1.70
N ALA A 77 -13.66 -15.11 0.66
CA ALA A 77 -12.97 -15.81 -0.42
C ALA A 77 -11.90 -14.96 -1.11
N ILE A 78 -12.16 -13.66 -1.27
CA ILE A 78 -11.24 -12.74 -1.96
C ILE A 78 -10.03 -12.41 -1.09
N PHE A 79 -10.21 -12.38 0.23
CA PHE A 79 -9.11 -12.13 1.17
C PHE A 79 -8.27 -13.37 1.49
N LEU A 80 -8.78 -14.56 1.20
CA LEU A 80 -8.07 -15.80 1.49
C LEU A 80 -6.72 -15.88 0.73
N PRO A 81 -6.62 -15.66 -0.59
CA PRO A 81 -5.34 -15.62 -1.29
C PRO A 81 -4.37 -14.54 -0.79
N VAL A 82 -4.92 -13.38 -0.43
CA VAL A 82 -4.16 -12.23 0.06
C VAL A 82 -3.47 -12.55 1.39
N ALA A 83 -4.11 -13.37 2.23
CA ALA A 83 -3.54 -13.85 3.47
C ALA A 83 -2.30 -14.75 3.28
N PHE A 84 -2.14 -15.37 2.10
CA PHE A 84 -1.02 -16.27 1.78
C PHE A 84 0.09 -15.61 0.95
N MET A 85 0.03 -14.29 0.76
CA MET A 85 1.10 -13.55 0.10
C MET A 85 2.42 -13.68 0.86
N ARG A 86 3.53 -13.74 0.12
CA ARG A 86 4.87 -13.86 0.69
C ARG A 86 5.48 -12.49 0.98
N GLY A 87 6.68 -12.49 1.54
CA GLY A 87 7.47 -11.29 1.79
C GLY A 87 6.97 -10.45 2.97
N VAL A 88 7.55 -9.25 3.09
CA VAL A 88 7.24 -8.34 4.20
C VAL A 88 5.81 -7.81 4.08
N MET A 89 5.36 -7.53 2.85
CA MET A 89 4.00 -7.08 2.59
C MET A 89 2.97 -8.13 2.96
N GLY A 90 3.21 -9.41 2.64
CA GLY A 90 2.32 -10.51 3.01
C GLY A 90 1.96 -10.55 4.50
N LYS A 91 2.89 -10.18 5.39
CA LYS A 91 2.60 -10.11 6.85
C LYS A 91 1.59 -9.02 7.21
N PHE A 92 1.68 -7.84 6.59
CA PHE A 92 0.72 -6.76 6.80
C PHE A 92 -0.64 -7.09 6.18
N PHE A 93 -0.64 -7.67 4.98
CA PHE A 93 -1.83 -8.13 4.29
C PHE A 93 -2.54 -9.28 5.01
N PHE A 94 -1.81 -10.18 5.66
CA PHE A 94 -2.36 -11.23 6.49
C PHE A 94 -3.18 -10.64 7.65
N GLN A 95 -2.61 -9.71 8.41
CA GLN A 95 -3.33 -9.04 9.50
C GLN A 95 -4.54 -8.26 8.99
N PHE A 96 -4.40 -7.56 7.86
CA PHE A 96 -5.51 -6.85 7.22
C PHE A 96 -6.65 -7.81 6.82
N GLY A 97 -6.35 -8.85 6.06
CA GLY A 97 -7.32 -9.81 5.54
C GLY A 97 -8.03 -10.62 6.62
N VAL A 98 -7.30 -11.04 7.67
CA VAL A 98 -7.90 -11.72 8.83
C VAL A 98 -8.81 -10.78 9.61
N THR A 99 -8.42 -9.52 9.79
CA THR A 99 -9.25 -8.52 10.47
C THR A 99 -10.59 -8.33 9.75
N ILE A 100 -10.56 -8.19 8.41
CA ILE A 100 -11.79 -8.09 7.61
C ILE A 100 -12.61 -9.37 7.69
N THR A 101 -11.97 -10.53 7.51
CA THR A 101 -12.64 -11.83 7.53
C THR A 101 -13.40 -12.05 8.82
N VAL A 102 -12.76 -11.80 9.96
CA VAL A 102 -13.37 -11.94 11.29
C VAL A 102 -14.52 -10.94 11.47
N ALA A 103 -14.32 -9.69 11.09
CA ALA A 103 -15.36 -8.68 11.23
C ALA A 103 -16.60 -8.98 10.39
N VAL A 104 -16.40 -9.48 9.17
CA VAL A 104 -17.48 -9.91 8.26
C VAL A 104 -18.17 -11.17 8.78
N MET A 105 -17.44 -12.16 9.32
CA MET A 105 -18.05 -13.33 9.96
C MET A 105 -18.91 -12.96 11.16
N LEU A 106 -18.41 -12.09 12.05
CA LEU A 106 -19.16 -11.59 13.20
C LEU A 106 -20.36 -10.75 12.78
N SER A 107 -20.23 -10.00 11.69
CA SER A 107 -21.33 -9.25 11.07
C SER A 107 -22.44 -10.17 10.57
N LEU A 108 -22.09 -11.23 9.84
CA LEU A 108 -23.04 -12.22 9.36
C LEU A 108 -23.78 -12.87 10.53
N LEU A 109 -23.05 -13.27 11.57
CA LEU A 109 -23.63 -13.85 12.78
C LEU A 109 -24.65 -12.89 13.41
N GLU A 110 -24.29 -11.62 13.57
CA GLU A 110 -25.16 -10.59 14.14
C GLU A 110 -26.40 -10.32 13.27
N ALA A 111 -26.20 -10.22 11.96
CA ALA A 111 -27.26 -9.99 10.99
C ALA A 111 -28.26 -11.13 10.97
N VAL A 112 -27.82 -12.40 10.98
CA VAL A 112 -28.75 -13.55 10.90
C VAL A 112 -29.44 -13.85 12.24
N THR A 113 -28.84 -13.47 13.38
CA THR A 113 -29.37 -13.82 14.71
C THR A 113 -29.99 -12.64 15.45
N LEU A 114 -29.19 -11.62 15.80
CA LEU A 114 -29.61 -10.49 16.63
C LEU A 114 -30.54 -9.54 15.88
N THR A 115 -30.31 -9.31 14.59
CA THR A 115 -31.11 -8.34 13.82
C THR A 115 -32.59 -8.76 13.72
N PRO A 116 -32.95 -10.00 13.32
CA PRO A 116 -34.35 -10.48 13.35
C PRO A 116 -34.96 -10.45 14.74
N MET A 117 -34.20 -10.86 15.75
CA MET A 117 -34.66 -10.86 17.14
C MET A 117 -35.03 -9.45 17.60
N ARG A 118 -34.17 -8.46 17.35
CA ARG A 118 -34.43 -7.03 17.65
C ARG A 118 -35.59 -6.49 16.84
N CYS A 119 -35.69 -6.81 15.55
CA CYS A 119 -36.81 -6.37 14.72
C CYS A 119 -38.14 -6.93 15.22
N SER A 120 -38.18 -8.20 15.68
CA SER A 120 -39.41 -8.80 16.19
C SER A 120 -39.98 -8.11 17.43
N GLN A 121 -39.11 -7.47 18.23
CA GLN A 121 -39.49 -6.80 19.48
C GLN A 121 -39.69 -5.29 19.29
N PHE A 122 -38.74 -4.62 18.65
CA PHE A 122 -38.65 -3.16 18.60
C PHE A 122 -39.18 -2.52 17.30
N LEU A 123 -39.36 -3.29 16.21
CA LEU A 123 -39.73 -2.70 14.92
C LEU A 123 -41.20 -2.29 14.87
N GLU A 124 -41.41 -0.98 15.03
CA GLU A 124 -42.71 -0.34 14.85
C GLU A 124 -42.84 0.21 13.44
N VAL A 125 -43.94 -0.13 12.78
CA VAL A 125 -44.28 0.46 11.48
C VAL A 125 -45.35 1.51 11.72
N GLY A 126 -44.90 2.76 11.90
CA GLY A 126 -45.76 3.94 11.92
C GLY A 126 -45.76 4.61 10.55
N GLN A 127 -46.86 5.30 10.20
CA GLN A 127 -46.83 6.23 9.06
C GLN A 127 -45.73 7.28 9.31
N ARG A 128 -44.80 7.43 8.36
CA ARG A 128 -43.73 8.44 8.43
C ARG A 128 -44.38 9.83 8.39
N ARG A 129 -44.52 10.48 9.54
CA ARG A 129 -45.22 11.77 9.70
C ARG A 129 -44.38 13.00 9.33
N THR A 130 -43.06 12.85 9.13
CA THR A 130 -42.18 13.98 8.79
C THR A 130 -42.20 14.28 7.30
N ARG A 131 -42.30 15.58 6.94
CA ARG A 131 -42.24 16.06 5.54
C ARG A 131 -41.00 15.57 4.79
N PHE A 132 -39.86 15.49 5.49
CA PHE A 132 -38.63 14.95 4.95
C PHE A 132 -38.74 13.46 4.61
N GLY A 133 -39.31 12.65 5.51
CA GLY A 133 -39.50 11.20 5.28
C GLY A 133 -40.38 10.92 4.07
N GLN A 134 -41.48 11.66 3.93
CA GLN A 134 -42.40 11.52 2.79
C GLN A 134 -41.77 11.97 1.46
N ALA A 135 -40.99 13.05 1.45
CA ALA A 135 -40.25 13.49 0.28
C ALA A 135 -39.20 12.44 -0.15
N MET A 136 -38.50 11.85 0.82
CA MET A 136 -37.50 10.80 0.56
C MET A 136 -38.15 9.55 -0.04
N ASP A 137 -39.27 9.08 0.55
CA ASP A 137 -40.04 7.95 -0.01
C ASP A 137 -40.57 8.24 -1.41
N GLY A 138 -41.10 9.44 -1.64
CA GLY A 138 -41.53 9.89 -2.96
C GLY A 138 -40.40 9.81 -3.98
N SER A 139 -39.21 10.30 -3.63
CA SER A 139 -38.05 10.26 -4.52
C SER A 139 -37.52 8.84 -4.78
N LEU A 140 -37.54 7.95 -3.79
CA LEU A 140 -37.16 6.54 -3.96
C LEU A 140 -38.16 5.77 -4.82
N ASN A 141 -39.46 6.03 -4.64
CA ASN A 141 -40.50 5.42 -5.46
C ASN A 141 -40.43 5.93 -6.90
N TRP A 142 -40.19 7.24 -7.09
CA TRP A 142 -39.92 7.81 -8.40
C TRP A 142 -38.69 7.18 -9.05
N ALA A 143 -37.57 7.04 -8.31
CA ALA A 143 -36.36 6.39 -8.81
C ALA A 143 -36.61 4.93 -9.20
N ARG A 144 -37.40 4.19 -8.41
CA ARG A 144 -37.83 2.82 -8.71
C ARG A 144 -38.61 2.74 -10.02
N ASP A 145 -39.61 3.60 -10.18
CA ASP A 145 -40.50 3.57 -11.36
C ASP A 145 -39.76 4.06 -12.62
N PHE A 146 -38.88 5.04 -12.48
CA PHE A 146 -37.97 5.49 -13.53
C PHE A 146 -36.98 4.40 -13.93
N TYR A 147 -36.36 3.74 -12.95
CA TYR A 147 -35.47 2.60 -13.19
C TYR A 147 -36.19 1.45 -13.89
N ARG A 148 -37.43 1.13 -13.51
CA ARG A 148 -38.23 0.09 -14.19
C ARG A 148 -38.42 0.39 -15.68
N LYS A 149 -38.72 1.66 -16.03
CA LYS A 149 -38.86 2.09 -17.43
C LYS A 149 -37.53 1.98 -18.20
N LEU A 150 -36.43 2.45 -17.61
CA LEU A 150 -35.10 2.35 -18.22
C LEU A 150 -34.64 0.90 -18.39
N LEU A 151 -34.89 0.05 -17.38
CA LEU A 151 -34.57 -1.36 -17.43
C LEU A 151 -35.31 -2.08 -18.57
N GLN A 152 -36.57 -1.72 -18.81
CA GLN A 152 -37.33 -2.28 -19.93
C GLN A 152 -36.68 -1.97 -21.29
N ILE A 153 -36.12 -0.76 -21.45
CA ILE A 153 -35.35 -0.35 -22.64
C ILE A 153 -34.03 -1.10 -22.70
N ALA A 154 -33.30 -1.18 -21.58
CA ALA A 154 -32.02 -1.87 -21.49
C ALA A 154 -32.16 -3.36 -21.88
N LEU A 155 -33.19 -4.05 -21.37
CA LEU A 155 -33.47 -5.44 -21.71
C LEU A 155 -33.86 -5.64 -23.18
N ARG A 156 -34.45 -4.63 -23.84
CA ARG A 156 -34.73 -4.66 -25.29
C ARG A 156 -33.46 -4.52 -26.12
N HIS A 157 -32.51 -3.69 -25.67
CA HIS A 157 -31.22 -3.44 -26.34
C HIS A 157 -30.04 -4.09 -25.59
N ARG A 158 -30.25 -5.29 -25.03
CA ARG A 158 -29.28 -5.98 -24.14
C ARG A 158 -27.88 -6.14 -24.73
N TRP A 159 -27.77 -6.40 -26.04
CA TRP A 159 -26.47 -6.47 -26.73
C TRP A 159 -25.75 -5.12 -26.75
N SER A 160 -26.48 -4.02 -27.01
CA SER A 160 -25.91 -2.67 -27.01
C SER A 160 -25.40 -2.28 -25.62
N VAL A 161 -26.12 -2.66 -24.55
CA VAL A 161 -25.69 -2.42 -23.16
C VAL A 161 -24.39 -3.17 -22.85
N VAL A 162 -24.31 -4.45 -23.20
CA VAL A 162 -23.09 -5.26 -22.99
C VAL A 162 -21.92 -4.71 -23.80
N VAL A 163 -22.11 -4.41 -25.08
CA VAL A 163 -21.05 -3.84 -25.94
C VAL A 163 -20.58 -2.48 -25.42
N PHE A 164 -21.51 -1.58 -25.07
CA PHE A 164 -21.17 -0.29 -24.47
C PHE A 164 -20.37 -0.47 -23.17
N SER A 165 -20.78 -1.40 -22.31
CA SER A 165 -20.08 -1.69 -21.06
C SER A 165 -18.67 -2.24 -21.30
N LEU A 166 -18.49 -3.08 -22.33
CA LEU A 166 -17.18 -3.61 -22.71
C LEU A 166 -16.28 -2.52 -23.30
N VAL A 167 -16.84 -1.62 -24.12
CA VAL A 167 -16.13 -0.45 -24.65
C VAL A 167 -15.74 0.51 -23.52
N PHE A 168 -16.62 0.74 -22.54
CA PHE A 168 -16.31 1.54 -21.36
C PHE A 168 -15.18 0.91 -20.53
N PHE A 169 -15.24 -0.42 -20.32
CA PHE A 169 -14.19 -1.17 -19.64
C PHE A 169 -12.85 -1.07 -20.39
N ALA A 170 -12.84 -1.33 -21.70
CA ALA A 170 -11.65 -1.19 -22.54
C ALA A 170 -11.10 0.24 -22.54
N GLY A 171 -11.97 1.25 -22.63
CA GLY A 171 -11.61 2.67 -22.55
C GLY A 171 -11.01 3.05 -21.20
N SER A 172 -11.44 2.41 -20.11
CA SER A 172 -10.84 2.63 -18.78
C SER A 172 -9.38 2.18 -18.70
N PHE A 173 -8.93 1.21 -19.50
CA PHE A 173 -7.50 0.86 -19.54
C PHE A 173 -6.62 1.97 -20.13
N ALA A 174 -7.19 2.88 -20.93
CA ALA A 174 -6.46 4.04 -21.42
C ALA A 174 -6.03 4.98 -20.26
N THR A 175 -6.77 5.01 -19.15
CA THR A 175 -6.38 5.80 -17.97
C THR A 175 -5.24 5.13 -17.19
N LEU A 176 -5.13 3.80 -17.24
CA LEU A 176 -4.07 3.04 -16.57
C LEU A 176 -2.66 3.43 -17.05
N GLY A 177 -2.52 3.79 -18.33
CA GLY A 177 -1.25 4.29 -18.89
C GLY A 177 -0.87 5.70 -18.43
N LYS A 178 -1.86 6.49 -17.96
CA LYS A 178 -1.68 7.85 -17.44
C LYS A 178 -1.50 7.90 -15.92
N LEU A 179 -1.83 6.83 -15.21
CA LEU A 179 -1.66 6.74 -13.76
C LEU A 179 -0.19 6.49 -13.40
N ASN A 180 0.30 7.25 -12.42
CA ASN A 180 1.60 6.99 -11.83
C ASN A 180 1.55 5.73 -10.98
N LYS A 181 2.55 4.86 -11.15
CA LYS A 181 2.69 3.63 -10.39
C LYS A 181 3.89 3.76 -9.45
N GLU A 182 3.64 3.57 -8.17
CA GLU A 182 4.61 3.73 -7.08
C GLU A 182 4.28 2.79 -5.92
N PHE A 183 5.27 2.49 -5.07
CA PHE A 183 5.06 1.53 -3.98
C PHE A 183 4.20 2.09 -2.86
N LEU A 184 4.64 3.19 -2.28
CA LEU A 184 3.96 3.92 -1.22
C LEU A 184 3.89 5.39 -1.67
N PRO A 185 2.73 6.06 -1.47
CA PRO A 185 2.66 7.49 -1.65
C PRO A 185 3.49 8.20 -0.58
N ALA A 186 4.01 9.38 -0.91
CA ALA A 186 4.71 10.20 0.07
C ALA A 186 3.74 10.74 1.13
N GLU A 187 4.12 10.65 2.40
CA GLU A 187 3.35 11.17 3.52
C GLU A 187 3.98 12.44 4.09
N ASP A 188 3.13 13.38 4.51
CA ASP A 188 3.58 14.52 5.29
C ASP A 188 3.72 14.13 6.77
N GLN A 189 4.92 13.68 7.14
CA GLN A 189 5.29 13.35 8.53
C GLN A 189 5.81 14.57 9.31
N SER A 190 5.72 15.78 8.73
CA SER A 190 6.33 17.00 9.25
C SER A 190 7.83 16.84 9.56
N ARG A 191 8.53 15.98 8.82
CA ARG A 191 9.97 15.75 9.01
C ARG A 191 10.62 15.24 7.74
N PHE A 192 11.84 15.67 7.50
CA PHE A 192 12.67 15.15 6.42
C PHE A 192 14.15 15.23 6.80
N MET A 193 14.99 14.60 6.00
CA MET A 193 16.44 14.58 6.23
C MET A 193 17.16 15.22 5.05
N ILE A 194 18.20 16.00 5.33
CA ILE A 194 19.10 16.53 4.32
C ILE A 194 20.45 15.87 4.53
N ARG A 195 20.86 15.04 3.57
CA ARG A 195 22.20 14.46 3.56
C ARG A 195 23.12 15.37 2.77
N LEU A 196 24.22 15.80 3.39
CA LEU A 196 25.24 16.59 2.73
C LEU A 196 26.53 15.77 2.61
N GLN A 197 27.19 15.92 1.48
CA GLN A 197 28.48 15.32 1.20
C GLN A 197 29.42 16.38 0.63
N THR A 198 30.52 16.64 1.34
CA THR A 198 31.61 17.49 0.88
C THR A 198 32.57 16.71 -0.02
N PRO A 199 33.40 17.41 -0.82
CA PRO A 199 34.43 16.76 -1.64
C PRO A 199 35.31 15.81 -0.82
N VAL A 200 35.79 14.74 -1.46
CA VAL A 200 36.66 13.76 -0.81
C VAL A 200 37.96 14.42 -0.37
N GLY A 201 38.47 14.05 0.82
CA GLY A 201 39.64 14.70 1.43
C GLY A 201 39.30 15.91 2.31
N SER A 202 38.03 16.33 2.37
CA SER A 202 37.58 17.38 3.28
C SER A 202 37.79 17.00 4.75
N SER A 203 38.29 17.95 5.56
CA SER A 203 38.39 17.79 7.01
C SER A 203 37.02 17.89 7.69
N LEU A 204 36.90 17.33 8.89
CA LEU A 204 35.68 17.44 9.68
C LEU A 204 35.32 18.91 9.95
N ALA A 205 36.32 19.77 10.20
CA ALA A 205 36.14 21.21 10.40
C ALA A 205 35.61 21.92 9.15
N TYR A 206 36.09 21.53 7.96
CA TYR A 206 35.54 22.05 6.70
C TYR A 206 34.08 21.62 6.53
N THR A 207 33.77 20.35 6.77
CA THR A 207 32.41 19.84 6.70
C THR A 207 31.49 20.59 7.69
N ASP A 208 31.93 20.83 8.93
CA ASP A 208 31.23 21.65 9.93
C ASP A 208 30.96 23.07 9.44
N SER A 209 31.93 23.72 8.79
CA SER A 209 31.74 25.06 8.23
C SER A 209 30.64 25.12 7.15
N GLN A 210 30.47 24.05 6.37
CA GLN A 210 29.40 23.97 5.37
C GLN A 210 28.05 23.68 6.03
N PHE A 211 28.01 22.81 7.04
CA PHE A 211 26.78 22.55 7.80
C PHE A 211 26.28 23.80 8.53
N LYS A 212 27.16 24.64 9.09
CA LYS A 212 26.77 25.92 9.69
C LYS A 212 26.04 26.85 8.74
N LYS A 213 26.37 26.85 7.44
CA LYS A 213 25.62 27.61 6.42
C LYS A 213 24.21 27.06 6.25
N VAL A 214 24.07 25.74 6.24
CA VAL A 214 22.77 25.07 6.16
C VAL A 214 21.96 25.31 7.42
N GLU A 215 22.56 25.26 8.61
CA GLU A 215 21.90 25.60 9.87
C GLU A 215 21.39 27.05 9.88
N ALA A 216 22.20 28.01 9.42
CA ALA A 216 21.76 29.39 9.29
C ALA A 216 20.57 29.54 8.32
N PHE A 217 20.57 28.79 7.21
CA PHE A 217 19.43 28.74 6.30
C PHE A 217 18.18 28.15 6.97
N LEU A 218 18.31 27.05 7.70
CA LEU A 218 17.20 26.39 8.39
C LEU A 218 16.63 27.26 9.53
N ALA A 219 17.50 27.93 10.29
CA ALA A 219 17.11 28.83 11.37
C ALA A 219 16.35 30.07 10.88
N GLY A 220 16.61 30.52 9.65
CA GLY A 220 15.90 31.64 9.03
C GLY A 220 14.49 31.31 8.52
N ARG A 221 14.02 30.06 8.65
CA ARG A 221 12.75 29.60 8.07
C ARG A 221 11.66 29.48 9.12
N THR A 222 10.51 30.07 8.84
CA THR A 222 9.38 30.12 9.77
C THR A 222 8.65 28.79 9.88
N GLU A 223 8.74 27.93 8.88
CA GLU A 223 8.09 26.63 8.80
C GLU A 223 8.85 25.53 9.57
N VAL A 224 10.13 25.73 9.88
CA VAL A 224 10.97 24.81 10.65
C VAL A 224 10.67 24.99 12.15
N GLU A 225 10.40 23.89 12.84
CA GLU A 225 10.26 23.90 14.31
C GLU A 225 11.60 23.63 14.99
N ARG A 226 12.31 22.58 14.53
CA ARG A 226 13.60 22.16 15.08
C ARG A 226 14.45 21.55 13.99
N TYR A 227 15.75 21.68 14.12
CA TYR A 227 16.71 20.95 13.32
C TYR A 227 17.79 20.35 14.22
N PHE A 228 18.38 19.25 13.79
CA PHE A 228 19.51 18.61 14.44
C PHE A 228 20.50 18.15 13.38
N VAL A 229 21.76 18.51 13.53
CA VAL A 229 22.81 18.17 12.56
C VAL A 229 23.79 17.18 13.18
N ASN A 230 24.10 16.12 12.43
CA ASN A 230 25.13 15.15 12.76
C ASN A 230 26.19 15.14 11.65
N ILE A 231 27.46 15.33 12.01
CA ILE A 231 28.61 15.41 11.11
C ILE A 231 29.57 14.27 11.44
N GLY A 232 30.15 13.63 10.42
CA GLY A 232 31.14 12.55 10.58
C GLY A 232 30.57 11.14 10.42
N GLY A 233 29.26 11.03 10.22
CA GLY A 233 28.52 9.77 10.11
C GLY A 233 28.41 9.04 11.45
N GLY A 234 27.33 8.29 11.66
CA GLY A 234 26.99 7.62 12.95
C GLY A 234 27.98 6.57 13.48
N GLY A 235 29.17 6.44 12.88
CA GLY A 235 30.28 5.57 13.31
C GLY A 235 31.68 6.17 13.13
N GLY A 236 31.82 7.47 12.84
CA GLY A 236 33.11 8.19 12.87
C GLY A 236 34.05 8.01 11.67
N GLY A 237 33.69 7.22 10.65
CA GLY A 237 34.54 6.96 9.47
C GLY A 237 34.30 7.86 8.25
N ALA A 238 33.32 8.76 8.29
CA ALA A 238 32.84 9.49 7.13
C ALA A 238 32.86 11.01 7.38
N VAL A 239 34.07 11.57 7.60
CA VAL A 239 34.32 12.99 7.94
C VAL A 239 33.84 13.98 6.87
N ASN A 240 33.67 13.53 5.63
CA ASN A 240 33.16 14.32 4.51
C ASN A 240 31.63 14.19 4.33
N THR A 241 30.91 13.64 5.30
CA THR A 241 29.46 13.44 5.23
C THR A 241 28.78 13.86 6.52
N GLY A 242 27.52 14.27 6.39
CA GLY A 242 26.65 14.46 7.53
C GLY A 242 25.18 14.40 7.15
N MET A 243 24.33 14.49 8.16
CA MET A 243 22.88 14.46 8.03
C MET A 243 22.26 15.52 8.92
N ALA A 244 21.45 16.39 8.33
CA ALA A 244 20.56 17.29 9.03
C ALA A 244 19.16 16.66 9.10
N PHE A 245 18.65 16.50 10.31
CA PHE A 245 17.29 16.08 10.59
C PHE A 245 16.45 17.35 10.80
N VAL A 246 15.44 17.55 9.95
CA VAL A 246 14.59 18.74 9.97
C VAL A 246 13.19 18.34 10.39
N SER A 247 12.68 18.95 11.47
CA SER A 247 11.31 18.82 11.92
C SER A 247 10.55 20.11 11.61
N LEU A 248 9.51 19.99 10.81
CA LEU A 248 8.60 21.06 10.44
C LEU A 248 7.55 21.26 11.54
N LYS A 249 6.98 22.46 11.59
CA LYS A 249 5.74 22.69 12.35
C LYS A 249 4.64 21.79 11.81
N ALA A 250 3.69 21.41 12.66
CA ALA A 250 2.53 20.63 12.25
C ALA A 250 1.75 21.32 11.11
N LYS A 251 1.16 20.51 10.23
CA LYS A 251 0.24 20.96 9.16
C LYS A 251 -0.88 21.81 9.76
N GLY A 252 -1.15 22.98 9.18
CA GLY A 252 -2.04 24.03 9.70
C GLY A 252 -1.31 25.15 10.47
N ARG A 253 -0.03 24.97 10.83
CA ARG A 253 0.77 25.94 11.61
C ARG A 253 2.05 26.40 10.91
N ARG A 254 2.26 26.04 9.64
CA ARG A 254 3.49 26.40 8.90
C ARG A 254 3.42 27.80 8.28
N GLY A 255 2.24 28.39 8.23
CA GLY A 255 2.00 29.67 7.56
C GLY A 255 1.75 29.49 6.06
N VAL A 256 1.14 30.50 5.45
CA VAL A 256 0.86 30.52 4.01
C VAL A 256 2.09 31.03 3.29
N ASP A 257 2.53 30.31 2.25
CA ASP A 257 3.63 30.78 1.42
C ASP A 257 3.20 31.95 0.54
N ARG A 258 4.04 32.98 0.43
CA ARG A 258 3.73 34.21 -0.33
C ARG A 258 3.68 33.97 -1.84
N ILE A 259 4.30 32.91 -2.35
CA ILE A 259 4.37 32.61 -3.78
C ILE A 259 3.22 31.72 -4.21
N THR A 260 2.94 30.65 -3.46
CA THR A 260 1.89 29.69 -3.83
C THR A 260 0.50 30.05 -3.29
N GLY A 261 0.42 30.99 -2.33
CA GLY A 261 -0.85 31.45 -1.75
C GLY A 261 -1.55 30.41 -0.87
N HIS A 262 -0.91 29.28 -0.57
CA HIS A 262 -1.40 28.25 0.34
C HIS A 262 -0.27 27.72 1.25
N GLU A 263 -0.63 26.95 2.27
CA GLU A 263 0.35 26.27 3.12
C GLU A 263 1.03 25.15 2.34
N LEU A 264 2.37 25.19 2.27
CA LEU A 264 3.15 24.20 1.53
C LEU A 264 3.14 22.84 2.23
N SER A 265 2.97 21.79 1.43
CA SER A 265 3.17 20.41 1.86
C SER A 265 4.65 20.12 2.16
N GLN A 266 4.93 19.07 2.94
CA GLN A 266 6.31 18.62 3.17
C GLN A 266 7.07 18.40 1.86
N GLN A 267 6.43 17.79 0.85
CA GLN A 267 7.04 17.51 -0.44
C GLN A 267 7.42 18.79 -1.21
N GLU A 268 6.57 19.82 -1.17
CA GLU A 268 6.89 21.11 -1.78
C GLU A 268 8.00 21.85 -1.04
N ILE A 269 8.01 21.79 0.30
CA ILE A 269 9.09 22.35 1.11
C ILE A 269 10.40 21.64 0.77
N MET A 270 10.40 20.32 0.63
CA MET A 270 11.57 19.54 0.22
C MET A 270 12.09 19.97 -1.16
N ASP A 271 11.21 20.24 -2.13
CA ASP A 271 11.61 20.75 -3.45
C ASP A 271 12.26 22.13 -3.38
N VAL A 272 11.69 23.05 -2.60
CA VAL A 272 12.25 24.40 -2.36
C VAL A 272 13.64 24.27 -1.72
N TYR A 273 13.78 23.40 -0.73
CA TYR A 273 15.04 23.20 -0.01
C TYR A 273 16.07 22.54 -0.90
N ARG A 274 15.69 21.59 -1.75
CA ARG A 274 16.58 20.98 -2.75
C ARG A 274 17.17 22.04 -3.68
N GLN A 275 16.35 22.98 -4.17
CA GLN A 275 16.84 24.08 -5.02
C GLN A 275 17.73 25.08 -4.25
N ALA A 276 17.39 25.37 -3.00
CA ALA A 276 18.18 26.27 -2.15
C ALA A 276 19.55 25.67 -1.80
N MET A 277 19.61 24.38 -1.46
CA MET A 277 20.85 23.69 -1.12
C MET A 277 21.84 23.66 -2.29
N ARG A 278 21.35 23.54 -3.53
CA ARG A 278 22.21 23.62 -4.75
C ARG A 278 22.92 24.96 -4.91
N LYS A 279 22.43 26.03 -4.26
CA LYS A 279 23.01 27.38 -4.34
C LYS A 279 23.91 27.72 -3.13
N LEU A 280 23.82 26.96 -2.04
CA LEU A 280 24.37 27.34 -0.74
C LEU A 280 25.88 27.08 -0.58
N GLY A 281 26.46 26.20 -1.40
CA GLY A 281 27.89 25.88 -1.31
C GLY A 281 28.36 24.75 -2.22
N ASP A 282 29.65 24.44 -2.10
CA ASP A 282 30.32 23.36 -2.83
C ASP A 282 30.18 22.02 -2.09
N PHE A 283 28.96 21.48 -2.09
CA PHE A 283 28.63 20.17 -1.56
C PHE A 283 27.48 19.53 -2.32
N LYS A 284 27.43 18.20 -2.33
CA LYS A 284 26.29 17.44 -2.85
C LYS A 284 25.25 17.32 -1.74
N ALA A 285 24.06 17.87 -1.98
CA ALA A 285 22.92 17.78 -1.07
C ALA A 285 21.84 16.87 -1.63
N GLN A 286 21.30 15.99 -0.78
CA GLN A 286 20.16 15.12 -1.07
C GLN A 286 19.09 15.33 -0.02
N VAL A 287 17.87 15.61 -0.45
CA VAL A 287 16.72 15.72 0.44
C VAL A 287 15.98 14.38 0.41
N GLN A 288 15.86 13.74 1.58
CA GLN A 288 15.29 12.41 1.75
C GLN A 288 13.98 12.49 2.52
N ASP A 289 12.94 11.84 1.99
CA ASP A 289 11.67 11.65 2.71
C ASP A 289 11.72 10.35 3.51
N PRO A 290 11.62 10.40 4.85
CA PRO A 290 11.51 9.22 5.68
C PRO A 290 10.29 8.34 5.37
N SER A 291 9.19 8.90 4.85
CA SER A 291 7.96 8.16 4.53
C SER A 291 8.13 7.19 3.35
N LEU A 292 9.04 7.51 2.43
CA LEU A 292 9.37 6.65 1.28
C LEU A 292 10.33 5.53 1.66
N ARG A 293 10.89 5.56 2.88
CA ARG A 293 11.69 4.45 3.39
C ARG A 293 10.77 3.25 3.58
N SER A 294 10.87 2.31 2.65
CA SER A 294 10.18 1.02 2.72
C SER A 294 10.51 0.28 4.02
N PHE A 295 9.78 -0.79 4.31
CA PHE A 295 9.88 -1.64 5.51
C PHE A 295 11.25 -2.36 5.71
N THR A 296 12.28 -1.93 4.99
CA THR A 296 13.65 -2.45 5.02
C THR A 296 14.59 -1.49 5.75
N ALA A 297 15.62 -2.03 6.42
CA ALA A 297 16.65 -1.22 7.10
C ALA A 297 17.58 -0.43 6.15
N SER A 298 17.38 -0.50 4.82
CA SER A 298 18.21 0.20 3.82
C SER A 298 17.99 1.73 3.84
N ARG A 299 18.79 2.46 3.03
CA ARG A 299 18.65 3.90 2.81
C ARG A 299 17.27 4.28 2.27
N GLY A 300 16.54 3.34 1.66
CA GLY A 300 15.10 3.44 1.43
C GLY A 300 14.70 4.43 0.32
N PHE A 301 15.52 4.53 -0.73
CA PHE A 301 15.18 5.36 -1.90
C PHE A 301 14.16 4.65 -2.80
N PRO A 302 13.27 5.39 -3.49
CA PRO A 302 12.31 4.80 -4.42
C PRO A 302 12.95 4.09 -5.62
N VAL A 303 14.09 4.61 -6.11
CA VAL A 303 14.87 3.98 -7.18
C VAL A 303 16.20 3.53 -6.58
N GLU A 304 16.38 2.22 -6.47
CA GLU A 304 17.59 1.59 -5.95
C GLU A 304 17.97 0.40 -6.83
N PHE A 305 19.17 0.43 -7.39
CA PHE A 305 19.71 -0.67 -8.17
C PHE A 305 21.20 -0.81 -7.95
N THR A 306 21.71 -2.01 -8.17
CA THR A 306 23.14 -2.32 -8.07
C THR A 306 23.66 -2.76 -9.42
N VAL A 307 24.74 -2.13 -9.89
CA VAL A 307 25.52 -2.61 -11.03
C VAL A 307 26.55 -3.60 -10.50
N GLN A 308 26.56 -4.82 -11.01
CA GLN A 308 27.43 -5.91 -10.56
C GLN A 308 28.38 -6.32 -11.69
N GLY A 309 29.60 -6.70 -11.33
CA GLY A 309 30.62 -7.13 -12.29
C GLY A 309 31.96 -7.50 -11.65
N PRO A 310 32.89 -8.04 -12.44
CA PRO A 310 34.14 -8.60 -11.93
C PRO A 310 35.19 -7.55 -11.55
N GLU A 311 35.25 -6.38 -12.19
CA GLU A 311 36.37 -5.43 -12.05
C GLU A 311 35.89 -4.00 -11.70
N TRP A 312 36.55 -3.34 -10.74
CA TRP A 312 36.12 -2.05 -10.16
C TRP A 312 36.22 -0.86 -11.11
N ASP A 313 37.31 -0.75 -11.88
CA ASP A 313 37.55 0.43 -12.73
C ASP A 313 36.58 0.49 -13.91
N THR A 314 36.30 -0.68 -14.50
CA THR A 314 35.28 -0.83 -15.54
C THR A 314 33.88 -0.68 -14.97
N LEU A 315 33.61 -1.24 -13.79
CA LEU A 315 32.32 -1.09 -13.09
C LEU A 315 31.98 0.37 -12.78
N GLY A 316 32.97 1.17 -12.35
CA GLY A 316 32.82 2.61 -12.14
C GLY A 316 32.44 3.35 -13.41
N LYS A 317 33.17 3.13 -14.51
CA LYS A 317 32.88 3.76 -15.82
C LYS A 317 31.48 3.43 -16.33
N TYR A 318 31.06 2.17 -16.24
CA TYR A 318 29.70 1.78 -16.66
C TYR A 318 28.63 2.38 -15.76
N THR A 319 28.88 2.45 -14.46
CA THR A 319 27.94 3.09 -13.53
C THR A 319 27.78 4.57 -13.86
N ASP A 320 28.86 5.29 -14.15
CA ASP A 320 28.82 6.71 -14.54
C ASP A 320 28.07 6.92 -15.86
N GLN A 321 28.23 6.02 -16.83
CA GLN A 321 27.47 6.07 -18.08
C GLN A 321 25.98 5.82 -17.86
N ILE A 322 25.63 4.84 -17.01
CA ILE A 322 24.23 4.53 -16.67
C ILE A 322 23.60 5.70 -15.90
N THR A 323 24.29 6.28 -14.92
CA THR A 323 23.76 7.41 -14.14
C THR A 323 23.58 8.65 -15.01
N ALA A 324 24.53 8.97 -15.89
CA ALA A 324 24.40 10.09 -16.84
C ALA A 324 23.27 9.86 -17.86
N ALA A 325 23.10 8.64 -18.35
CA ALA A 325 21.99 8.29 -19.25
C ALA A 325 20.64 8.38 -18.53
N LEU A 326 20.59 7.93 -17.27
CA LEU A 326 19.38 7.98 -16.45
C LEU A 326 18.99 9.42 -16.08
N GLU A 327 19.95 10.28 -15.75
CA GLU A 327 19.72 11.70 -15.49
C GLU A 327 19.11 12.42 -16.71
N LYS A 328 19.59 12.09 -17.92
CA LYS A 328 19.05 12.65 -19.19
C LYS A 328 17.60 12.28 -19.46
N THR A 329 17.06 11.23 -18.84
CA THR A 329 15.65 10.84 -19.01
C THR A 329 14.69 11.80 -18.31
N GLY A 330 15.16 12.58 -17.33
CA GLY A 330 14.30 13.44 -16.50
C GLY A 330 13.40 12.69 -15.52
N LEU A 331 13.44 11.34 -15.47
CA LEU A 331 12.58 10.52 -14.61
C LEU A 331 13.04 10.47 -13.15
N VAL A 332 14.32 10.77 -12.89
CA VAL A 332 14.94 10.69 -11.56
C VAL A 332 15.60 11.99 -11.15
N THR A 333 15.72 12.20 -9.84
CA THR A 333 16.43 13.32 -9.22
C THR A 333 17.31 12.82 -8.08
N ASP A 334 18.26 13.64 -7.66
CA ASP A 334 19.16 13.37 -6.51
C ASP A 334 19.93 12.04 -6.64
N LEU A 335 20.47 11.77 -7.85
CA LEU A 335 21.29 10.59 -8.11
C LEU A 335 22.51 10.54 -7.17
N ASP A 336 22.68 9.41 -6.51
CA ASP A 336 23.84 9.11 -5.67
C ASP A 336 24.38 7.71 -5.95
N THR A 337 25.65 7.54 -5.64
CA THR A 337 26.35 6.27 -5.70
C THR A 337 27.08 6.00 -4.38
N ASP A 338 27.24 4.75 -3.99
CA ASP A 338 28.18 4.36 -2.92
C ASP A 338 29.63 4.28 -3.41
N TYR A 339 29.86 4.33 -4.72
CA TYR A 339 31.17 4.39 -5.34
C TYR A 339 31.75 5.82 -5.27
N LYS A 340 32.72 6.00 -4.38
CA LYS A 340 33.44 7.26 -4.19
C LYS A 340 34.93 7.04 -4.49
N VAL A 341 35.39 7.63 -5.59
CA VAL A 341 36.79 7.60 -6.02
C VAL A 341 37.50 8.87 -5.54
N GLY A 342 38.80 8.77 -5.30
CA GLY A 342 39.65 9.93 -5.08
C GLY A 342 39.86 10.28 -3.62
N GLN A 343 39.73 9.30 -2.71
CA GLN A 343 40.27 9.50 -1.36
C GLN A 343 41.79 9.35 -1.43
N PRO A 344 42.57 10.39 -1.10
CA PRO A 344 44.01 10.26 -1.03
C PRO A 344 44.35 9.34 0.15
N GLU A 345 45.00 8.22 -0.15
CA GLU A 345 45.56 7.30 0.83
C GLU A 345 47.08 7.39 0.76
N LEU A 346 47.71 7.56 1.91
CA LEU A 346 49.16 7.57 2.01
C LEU A 346 49.64 6.15 2.34
N HIS A 347 50.18 5.46 1.33
CA HIS A 347 50.74 4.13 1.48
C HIS A 347 52.14 4.23 2.06
N VAL A 348 52.33 3.68 3.27
CA VAL A 348 53.65 3.52 3.87
C VAL A 348 54.22 2.16 3.43
N ILE A 349 55.18 2.19 2.52
CA ILE A 349 55.82 1.01 1.95
C ILE A 349 57.19 0.83 2.61
N PRO A 350 57.41 -0.19 3.46
CA PRO A 350 58.72 -0.44 4.05
C PRO A 350 59.74 -0.80 2.97
N ASP A 351 60.86 -0.09 2.94
CA ASP A 351 62.00 -0.48 2.11
C ASP A 351 62.76 -1.59 2.84
N ARG A 352 62.57 -2.83 2.39
CA ARG A 352 63.15 -4.01 3.04
C ARG A 352 64.69 -3.99 3.01
N ASN A 353 65.28 -3.40 1.98
CA ASN A 353 66.74 -3.36 1.83
C ASN A 353 67.32 -2.34 2.82
N GLN A 354 66.76 -1.13 2.86
CA GLN A 354 67.20 -0.11 3.82
C GLN A 354 66.92 -0.52 5.26
N ALA A 355 65.75 -1.11 5.54
CA ALA A 355 65.43 -1.63 6.86
C ALA A 355 66.46 -2.69 7.32
N ALA A 356 66.88 -3.60 6.42
CA ALA A 356 67.90 -4.60 6.73
C ALA A 356 69.29 -3.98 6.99
N LEU A 357 69.70 -3.00 6.17
CA LEU A 357 70.98 -2.29 6.36
C LEU A 357 71.03 -1.55 7.69
N HIS A 358 69.92 -0.94 8.10
CA HIS A 358 69.79 -0.21 9.36
C HIS A 358 69.42 -1.09 10.56
N GLY A 359 69.24 -2.41 10.38
CA GLY A 359 68.90 -3.35 11.47
C GLY A 359 67.50 -3.16 12.05
N VAL A 360 66.56 -2.60 11.27
CA VAL A 360 65.19 -2.29 11.67
C VAL A 360 64.24 -3.40 11.21
N SER A 361 63.37 -3.89 12.11
CA SER A 361 62.34 -4.87 11.75
C SER A 361 61.10 -4.18 11.15
N ILE A 362 60.45 -4.82 10.17
CA ILE A 362 59.21 -4.31 9.57
C ILE A 362 58.08 -4.24 10.63
N ALA A 363 58.07 -5.17 11.59
CA ALA A 363 57.12 -5.16 12.69
C ALA A 363 57.29 -3.89 13.56
N SER A 364 58.52 -3.51 13.88
CA SER A 364 58.82 -2.30 14.65
C SER A 364 58.37 -1.03 13.92
N ILE A 365 58.52 -0.97 12.59
CA ILE A 365 57.99 0.14 11.77
C ILE A 365 56.45 0.21 11.91
N GLY A 366 55.77 -0.93 11.78
CA GLY A 366 54.32 -1.02 11.92
C GLY A 366 53.81 -0.63 13.32
N GLU A 367 54.48 -1.08 14.37
CA GLU A 367 54.16 -0.76 15.77
C GLU A 367 54.28 0.74 16.04
N VAL A 368 55.38 1.38 15.61
CA VAL A 368 55.58 2.83 15.78
C VAL A 368 54.50 3.61 15.05
N ILE A 369 54.20 3.28 13.79
CA ILE A 369 53.16 3.98 13.03
C ILE A 369 51.79 3.79 13.67
N ASN A 370 51.46 2.57 14.13
CA ASN A 370 50.18 2.30 14.78
C ASN A 370 50.05 3.05 16.11
N ALA A 371 51.08 3.03 16.96
CA ALA A 371 51.10 3.75 18.23
C ALA A 371 51.03 5.27 18.07
N MET A 372 51.78 5.82 17.11
CA MET A 372 51.92 7.28 16.97
C MET A 372 50.78 7.89 16.15
N ILE A 373 50.34 7.25 15.06
CA ILE A 373 49.30 7.79 14.15
C ILE A 373 47.91 7.23 14.46
N GLY A 374 47.77 5.90 14.55
CA GLY A 374 46.48 5.24 14.81
C GLY A 374 46.01 5.37 16.26
N GLY A 375 46.98 5.47 17.18
CA GLY A 375 46.79 5.48 18.62
C GLY A 375 46.45 4.09 19.16
N VAL A 376 47.10 3.70 20.24
CA VAL A 376 46.93 2.37 20.86
C VAL A 376 46.23 2.52 22.21
N VAL A 377 45.27 1.63 22.48
CA VAL A 377 44.64 1.52 23.79
C VAL A 377 45.58 0.72 24.68
N VAL A 378 46.21 1.37 25.65
CA VAL A 378 47.23 0.75 26.52
C VAL A 378 46.63 0.18 27.81
N GLY A 379 45.38 0.52 28.12
CA GLY A 379 44.67 0.03 29.28
C GLY A 379 43.31 0.71 29.44
N THR A 380 42.60 0.38 30.51
CA THR A 380 41.31 0.97 30.84
C THR A 380 41.33 1.60 32.23
N TYR A 381 40.78 2.79 32.36
CA TYR A 381 40.63 3.51 33.62
C TYR A 381 39.19 3.38 34.14
N PRO A 382 38.94 2.68 35.26
CA PRO A 382 37.60 2.58 35.84
C PRO A 382 37.24 3.85 36.63
N LYS A 383 36.13 4.50 36.29
CA LYS A 383 35.60 5.66 37.03
C LYS A 383 34.07 5.69 36.96
N GLY A 384 33.41 5.82 38.12
CA GLY A 384 31.95 5.93 38.20
C GLY A 384 31.20 4.72 37.63
N GLY A 385 31.74 3.50 37.79
CA GLY A 385 31.15 2.27 37.25
C GLY A 385 31.40 2.02 35.75
N HIS A 386 32.02 2.96 35.04
CA HIS A 386 32.42 2.81 33.64
C HIS A 386 33.91 2.56 33.52
N ARG A 387 34.34 1.85 32.47
CA ARG A 387 35.75 1.67 32.09
C ARG A 387 36.03 2.52 30.86
N TYR A 388 37.01 3.42 30.95
CA TYR A 388 37.41 4.32 29.87
C TYR A 388 38.71 3.85 29.25
N ASP A 389 38.77 3.75 27.92
CA ASP A 389 40.00 3.39 27.22
C ASP A 389 41.05 4.51 27.36
N ILE A 390 42.24 4.16 27.82
CA ILE A 390 43.41 5.04 27.80
C ILE A 390 44.08 4.85 26.43
N ARG A 391 43.82 5.79 25.52
CA ARG A 391 44.44 5.81 24.18
C ARG A 391 45.65 6.74 24.16
N VAL A 392 46.81 6.20 23.81
CA VAL A 392 48.04 6.97 23.58
C VAL A 392 48.18 7.18 22.08
N LYS A 393 48.32 8.42 21.64
CA LYS A 393 48.54 8.84 20.25
C LYS A 393 49.43 10.07 20.24
N LEU A 394 50.17 10.28 19.15
CA LEU A 394 50.91 11.53 18.95
C LEU A 394 49.93 12.71 18.95
N GLN A 395 50.29 13.79 19.67
CA GLN A 395 49.51 15.03 19.68
C GLN A 395 49.27 15.52 18.24
N GLU A 396 48.03 15.92 17.96
CA GLU A 396 47.70 16.50 16.67
C GLU A 396 48.32 17.89 16.54
N ASP A 397 49.00 18.11 15.43
CA ASP A 397 49.58 19.39 15.04
C ASP A 397 49.12 19.76 13.62
N SER A 398 49.53 20.94 13.14
CA SER A 398 49.17 21.46 11.82
C SER A 398 50.00 20.89 10.66
N ARG A 399 50.95 19.98 10.91
CA ARG A 399 51.82 19.43 9.86
C ARG A 399 51.05 18.38 9.04
N PRO A 400 51.31 18.29 7.72
CA PRO A 400 50.71 17.24 6.92
C PRO A 400 51.29 15.86 7.30
N TYR A 401 50.49 14.82 7.12
CA TYR A 401 50.80 13.47 7.60
C TYR A 401 52.06 12.86 6.97
N ASP A 402 52.41 13.25 5.75
CA ASP A 402 53.62 12.80 5.06
C ASP A 402 54.91 13.24 5.79
N GLN A 403 54.96 14.50 6.23
CA GLN A 403 56.08 15.05 7.00
C GLN A 403 56.10 14.45 8.40
N ARG A 404 54.94 14.34 9.04
CA ARG A 404 54.82 13.75 10.38
C ARG A 404 55.36 12.33 10.44
N ILE A 405 55.07 11.50 9.43
CA ILE A 405 55.56 10.11 9.38
C ILE A 405 57.07 10.07 9.15
N LYS A 406 57.61 10.95 8.28
CA LYS A 406 59.06 11.02 8.01
C LYS A 406 59.90 11.40 9.24
N ASP A 407 59.34 12.21 10.13
CA ASP A 407 59.97 12.70 11.36
C ASP A 407 59.93 11.69 12.53
N LEU A 408 59.16 10.60 12.40
CA LEU A 408 59.11 9.55 13.43
C LEU A 408 60.41 8.74 13.42
N TYR A 409 60.78 8.24 14.59
CA TYR A 409 61.95 7.38 14.75
C TYR A 409 61.52 5.96 15.09
N VAL A 410 62.24 4.98 14.52
CA VAL A 410 62.14 3.57 14.87
C VAL A 410 63.47 3.11 15.46
N ARG A 411 63.40 2.33 16.53
CA ARG A 411 64.60 1.78 17.17
C ARG A 411 65.05 0.53 16.41
N ASN A 412 66.35 0.44 16.09
CA ASN A 412 66.93 -0.76 15.50
C ASN A 412 67.36 -1.79 16.55
N ASN A 413 67.81 -2.97 16.10
CA ASN A 413 68.31 -4.04 16.98
C ASN A 413 69.62 -3.70 17.72
N ARG A 414 70.30 -2.59 17.37
CA ARG A 414 71.50 -2.07 18.04
C ARG A 414 71.17 -0.98 19.06
N GLY A 415 69.90 -0.60 19.20
CA GLY A 415 69.43 0.44 20.11
C GLY A 415 69.45 1.86 19.54
N GLU A 416 69.89 2.07 18.30
CA GLU A 416 69.93 3.37 17.63
C GLU A 416 68.53 3.79 17.15
N LEU A 417 68.26 5.10 17.11
CA LEU A 417 67.03 5.67 16.58
C LEU A 417 67.24 6.06 15.12
N ILE A 418 66.52 5.40 14.23
CA ILE A 418 66.59 5.64 12.78
C ILE A 418 65.32 6.39 12.36
N PRO A 419 65.42 7.52 11.65
CA PRO A 419 64.24 8.23 11.15
C PRO A 419 63.52 7.36 10.12
N LEU A 420 62.19 7.32 10.17
CA LEU A 420 61.37 6.51 9.28
C LEU A 420 61.60 6.88 7.80
N SER A 421 61.94 8.14 7.50
CA SER A 421 62.30 8.59 6.15
C SER A 421 63.43 7.80 5.47
N GLN A 422 64.30 7.13 6.22
CA GLN A 422 65.40 6.30 5.67
C GLN A 422 64.96 4.86 5.37
N VAL A 423 63.88 4.38 5.98
CA VAL A 423 63.47 2.96 5.93
C VAL A 423 62.06 2.75 5.35
N VAL A 424 61.33 3.83 5.03
CA VAL A 424 60.02 3.75 4.36
C VAL A 424 59.96 4.66 3.13
N ARG A 425 59.21 4.23 2.12
CA ARG A 425 58.75 5.06 1.00
C ARG A 425 57.28 5.40 1.20
N LEU A 426 56.94 6.68 1.06
CA LEU A 426 55.56 7.14 1.10
C LEU A 426 55.05 7.34 -0.33
N GLU A 427 53.94 6.72 -0.66
CA GLU A 427 53.25 6.89 -1.94
C GLU A 427 51.82 7.35 -1.69
N GLU A 428 51.42 8.49 -2.25
CA GLU A 428 50.03 8.91 -2.24
C GLU A 428 49.30 8.27 -3.43
N LYS A 429 48.27 7.48 -3.15
CA LYS A 429 47.43 6.85 -4.18
C LYS A 429 45.95 7.14 -3.94
N PRO A 430 45.19 7.42 -5.00
CA PRO A 430 43.74 7.49 -4.89
C PRO A 430 43.19 6.09 -4.61
N THR A 431 42.44 5.95 -3.53
CA THR A 431 41.78 4.70 -3.13
C THR A 431 40.26 4.86 -3.09
N LEU A 432 39.55 3.75 -2.92
CA LEU A 432 38.11 3.74 -2.67
C LEU A 432 37.83 3.87 -1.18
N GLN A 433 36.93 4.78 -0.81
CA GLN A 433 36.53 4.96 0.59
C GLN A 433 35.84 3.71 1.17
N SER A 434 35.13 2.96 0.33
CA SER A 434 34.46 1.72 0.72
C SER A 434 34.35 0.76 -0.45
N ILE A 435 34.53 -0.53 -0.17
CA ILE A 435 34.37 -1.63 -1.15
C ILE A 435 33.05 -2.34 -0.86
N SER A 436 32.03 -2.05 -1.65
CA SER A 436 30.71 -2.68 -1.54
C SER A 436 30.65 -4.01 -2.29
N ARG A 437 29.94 -4.98 -1.70
CA ARG A 437 29.67 -6.27 -2.33
C ARG A 437 28.22 -6.66 -2.10
N LYS A 438 27.62 -7.30 -3.09
CA LYS A 438 26.26 -7.86 -2.99
C LYS A 438 26.27 -9.24 -3.60
N ASN A 439 25.65 -10.22 -2.92
CA ASN A 439 25.63 -11.62 -3.35
C ASN A 439 27.02 -12.20 -3.66
N ARG A 440 28.05 -11.78 -2.90
CA ARG A 440 29.48 -12.14 -3.07
C ARG A 440 30.17 -11.58 -4.32
N GLU A 441 29.50 -10.73 -5.10
CA GLU A 441 30.07 -10.00 -6.22
C GLU A 441 30.36 -8.54 -5.87
N ARG A 442 31.27 -7.90 -6.61
CA ARG A 442 31.52 -6.46 -6.49
C ARG A 442 30.31 -5.72 -7.05
N ALA A 443 29.84 -4.72 -6.32
CA ALA A 443 28.60 -4.05 -6.66
C ALA A 443 28.69 -2.57 -6.36
N ILE A 444 28.26 -1.72 -7.29
CA ILE A 444 28.04 -0.30 -7.04
C ILE A 444 26.54 -0.06 -6.91
N SER A 445 26.12 0.47 -5.77
CA SER A 445 24.73 0.80 -5.51
C SER A 445 24.45 2.24 -5.94
N VAL A 446 23.41 2.40 -6.76
CA VAL A 446 22.91 3.68 -7.22
C VAL A 446 21.56 3.93 -6.57
N PHE A 447 21.40 5.13 -6.03
CA PHE A 447 20.18 5.58 -5.35
C PHE A 447 19.64 6.82 -6.05
N ALA A 448 18.33 6.92 -6.20
CA ALA A 448 17.70 8.12 -6.72
C ALA A 448 16.26 8.30 -6.20
N ASN A 449 15.83 9.56 -6.16
CA ASN A 449 14.44 9.94 -6.00
C ASN A 449 13.74 9.97 -7.37
N VAL A 450 12.42 9.82 -7.38
CA VAL A 450 11.62 10.00 -8.60
C VAL A 450 11.30 11.49 -8.76
N THR A 451 11.37 12.00 -10.00
CA THR A 451 10.98 13.38 -10.29
C THR A 451 9.50 13.60 -9.94
N LYS A 452 9.16 14.78 -9.42
CA LYS A 452 7.77 15.13 -9.07
C LYS A 452 6.83 14.91 -10.26
N GLY A 453 5.78 14.12 -10.04
CA GLY A 453 4.77 13.81 -11.07
C GLY A 453 5.13 12.66 -12.00
N GLU A 454 6.34 12.09 -11.90
CA GLU A 454 6.73 10.90 -12.66
C GLU A 454 6.46 9.61 -11.90
N SER A 455 6.47 8.48 -12.62
CA SER A 455 6.20 7.16 -12.05
C SER A 455 7.49 6.43 -11.67
N GLN A 456 7.51 5.88 -10.45
CA GLN A 456 8.58 4.99 -9.98
C GLN A 456 8.77 3.78 -10.92
N GLN A 457 7.67 3.18 -11.40
CA GLN A 457 7.75 2.06 -12.35
C GLN A 457 8.47 2.45 -13.64
N LYS A 458 8.15 3.61 -14.24
CA LYS A 458 8.84 4.07 -15.47
C LYS A 458 10.34 4.25 -15.24
N ALA A 459 10.73 4.83 -14.10
CA ALA A 459 12.13 4.96 -13.73
C ALA A 459 12.82 3.59 -13.59
N LEU A 460 12.18 2.63 -12.92
CA LEU A 460 12.71 1.28 -12.72
C LEU A 460 12.78 0.45 -14.01
N GLU A 461 11.88 0.67 -14.97
CA GLU A 461 11.91 0.03 -16.28
C GLU A 461 12.99 0.63 -17.20
N ALA A 462 13.29 1.93 -17.03
CA ALA A 462 14.34 2.60 -17.77
C ALA A 462 15.74 2.06 -17.41
N VAL A 463 15.98 1.70 -16.15
CA VAL A 463 17.29 1.18 -15.69
C VAL A 463 17.77 -0.04 -16.48
N PRO A 464 17.04 -1.18 -16.54
CA PRO A 464 17.49 -2.34 -17.32
C PRO A 464 17.51 -2.06 -18.82
N ALA A 465 16.64 -1.18 -19.34
CA ALA A 465 16.65 -0.80 -20.75
C ALA A 465 17.91 -0.01 -21.15
N ILE A 466 18.38 0.88 -20.27
CA ILE A 466 19.64 1.61 -20.42
C ILE A 466 20.83 0.65 -20.22
N ALA A 467 20.78 -0.17 -19.18
CA ALA A 467 21.84 -1.12 -18.86
C ALA A 467 22.11 -2.11 -20.00
N ARG A 468 21.07 -2.64 -20.66
CA ARG A 468 21.23 -3.56 -21.81
C ARG A 468 21.95 -2.93 -23.02
N LYS A 469 21.96 -1.61 -23.13
CA LYS A 469 22.65 -0.90 -24.23
C LYS A 469 24.12 -0.60 -23.91
N ILE A 470 24.46 -0.55 -22.62
CA ILE A 470 25.77 -0.09 -22.13
C ILE A 470 26.62 -1.26 -21.63
N LEU A 471 26.00 -2.24 -20.96
CA LEU A 471 26.70 -3.30 -20.26
C LEU A 471 27.05 -4.47 -21.18
N PRO A 472 28.29 -4.98 -21.12
CA PRO A 472 28.66 -6.25 -21.72
C PRO A 472 28.09 -7.45 -20.92
N PRO A 473 28.12 -8.68 -21.46
CA PRO A 473 27.47 -9.85 -20.84
C PRO A 473 27.92 -10.18 -19.40
N ASP A 474 29.17 -9.84 -19.04
CA ASP A 474 29.74 -10.11 -17.71
C ASP A 474 29.28 -9.11 -16.63
N TYR A 475 28.54 -8.07 -17.01
CA TYR A 475 28.04 -7.02 -16.12
C TYR A 475 26.53 -6.97 -16.20
N HIS A 476 25.89 -6.85 -15.06
CA HIS A 476 24.43 -6.84 -15.00
C HIS A 476 23.91 -5.90 -13.93
N VAL A 477 22.67 -5.47 -14.10
CA VAL A 477 21.98 -4.64 -13.11
C VAL A 477 20.96 -5.49 -12.36
N VAL A 478 21.00 -5.38 -11.04
CA VAL A 478 20.03 -5.99 -10.14
C VAL A 478 19.29 -4.87 -9.41
N ILE A 479 17.97 -4.83 -9.57
CA ILE A 479 17.10 -3.92 -8.81
C ILE A 479 17.12 -4.37 -7.35
N GLY A 480 17.24 -3.44 -6.41
CA GLY A 480 17.39 -3.73 -4.98
C GLY A 480 16.45 -2.93 -4.09
N GLY A 481 16.45 -3.28 -2.79
CA GLY A 481 15.78 -2.50 -1.76
C GLY A 481 14.27 -2.37 -1.94
N SER A 482 13.77 -1.14 -1.81
CA SER A 482 12.34 -0.82 -1.93
C SER A 482 11.79 -1.15 -3.33
N ALA A 483 12.61 -0.98 -4.37
CA ALA A 483 12.22 -1.17 -5.76
C ALA A 483 12.01 -2.65 -6.11
N GLN A 484 12.80 -3.55 -5.53
CA GLN A 484 12.57 -4.99 -5.66
C GLN A 484 11.26 -5.39 -4.95
N THR A 485 11.08 -4.90 -3.72
CA THR A 485 9.87 -5.18 -2.92
C THR A 485 8.61 -4.69 -3.64
N PHE A 486 8.69 -3.54 -4.32
CA PHE A 486 7.63 -3.00 -5.17
C PHE A 486 7.22 -3.97 -6.29
N GLN A 487 8.18 -4.44 -7.09
CA GLN A 487 7.91 -5.35 -8.21
C GLN A 487 7.31 -6.68 -7.74
N GLU A 488 7.88 -7.28 -6.69
CA GLU A 488 7.37 -8.52 -6.09
C GLU A 488 5.95 -8.33 -5.55
N SER A 489 5.71 -7.26 -4.79
CA SER A 489 4.40 -7.01 -4.16
C SER A 489 3.30 -6.73 -5.17
N PHE A 490 3.58 -6.00 -6.26
CA PHE A 490 2.60 -5.75 -7.32
C PHE A 490 2.23 -7.03 -8.06
N GLY A 491 3.20 -7.89 -8.36
CA GLY A 491 2.95 -9.20 -8.97
C GLY A 491 2.11 -10.10 -8.08
N ASP A 492 2.47 -10.19 -6.79
CA ASP A 492 1.74 -10.98 -5.80
C ASP A 492 0.30 -10.48 -5.59
N LEU A 493 0.09 -9.15 -5.54
CA LEU A 493 -1.25 -8.57 -5.40
C LEU A 493 -2.13 -8.86 -6.62
N PHE A 494 -1.57 -8.72 -7.82
CA PHE A 494 -2.29 -9.03 -9.05
C PHE A 494 -2.67 -10.51 -9.12
N MET A 495 -1.74 -11.40 -8.75
CA MET A 495 -2.01 -12.84 -8.68
C MET A 495 -3.06 -13.18 -7.61
N ALA A 496 -2.96 -12.58 -6.42
CA ALA A 496 -3.93 -12.76 -5.35
C ALA A 496 -5.34 -12.31 -5.75
N MET A 497 -5.44 -11.23 -6.55
CA MET A 497 -6.69 -10.73 -7.09
C MET A 497 -7.35 -11.73 -8.07
N ILE A 498 -6.58 -12.27 -9.02
CA ILE A 498 -7.06 -13.30 -9.96
C ILE A 498 -7.50 -14.55 -9.19
N LEU A 499 -6.67 -15.02 -8.26
CA LEU A 499 -6.98 -16.19 -7.45
C LEU A 499 -8.22 -15.95 -6.57
N GLY A 500 -8.40 -14.73 -6.04
CA GLY A 500 -9.57 -14.35 -5.26
C GLY A 500 -10.86 -14.36 -6.06
N ILE A 501 -10.82 -13.91 -7.31
CA ILE A 501 -11.96 -14.04 -8.25
C ILE A 501 -12.28 -15.51 -8.52
N LEU A 502 -11.27 -16.34 -8.74
CA LEU A 502 -11.44 -17.77 -8.99
C LEU A 502 -12.04 -18.50 -7.79
N VAL A 503 -11.54 -18.26 -6.58
CA VAL A 503 -12.10 -18.84 -5.35
C VAL A 503 -13.53 -18.33 -5.12
N ALA A 504 -13.80 -17.04 -5.37
CA ALA A 504 -15.16 -16.50 -5.30
C ALA A 504 -16.10 -17.16 -6.32
N TYR A 505 -15.64 -17.42 -7.55
CA TYR A 505 -16.39 -18.16 -8.56
C TYR A 505 -16.74 -19.56 -8.05
N MET A 506 -15.76 -20.30 -7.50
CA MET A 506 -15.98 -21.67 -6.99
C MET A 506 -17.00 -21.71 -5.84
N ILE A 507 -16.91 -20.78 -4.90
CA ILE A 507 -17.87 -20.71 -3.78
C ILE A 507 -19.27 -20.39 -4.27
N LEU A 508 -19.42 -19.39 -5.14
CA LEU A 508 -20.72 -19.03 -5.70
C LEU A 508 -21.28 -20.16 -6.57
N ALA A 509 -20.45 -20.85 -7.36
CA ALA A 509 -20.87 -21.98 -8.18
C ALA A 509 -21.37 -23.13 -7.33
N SER A 510 -20.66 -23.46 -6.25
CA SER A 510 -21.08 -24.47 -5.29
C SER A 510 -22.37 -24.07 -4.57
N GLN A 511 -22.57 -22.79 -4.29
CA GLN A 511 -23.71 -22.31 -3.53
C GLN A 511 -24.98 -22.24 -4.39
N TYR A 512 -24.90 -21.67 -5.58
CA TYR A 512 -26.03 -21.59 -6.52
C TYR A 512 -26.26 -22.89 -7.31
N ASN A 513 -25.37 -23.88 -7.16
CA ASN A 513 -25.39 -25.12 -7.93
C ASN A 513 -25.49 -24.86 -9.45
N SER A 514 -24.80 -23.82 -9.93
CA SER A 514 -24.86 -23.32 -11.31
C SER A 514 -23.49 -22.78 -11.73
N TYR A 515 -23.09 -23.05 -12.97
CA TYR A 515 -21.88 -22.48 -13.56
C TYR A 515 -22.09 -21.09 -14.19
N ILE A 516 -23.36 -20.73 -14.43
CA ILE A 516 -23.76 -19.52 -15.17
C ILE A 516 -24.06 -18.35 -14.22
N ASP A 517 -24.76 -18.62 -13.11
CA ASP A 517 -25.08 -17.59 -12.11
C ASP A 517 -23.83 -16.90 -11.54
N PRO A 518 -22.76 -17.62 -11.14
CA PRO A 518 -21.52 -17.01 -10.65
C PRO A 518 -20.84 -16.15 -11.70
N LEU A 519 -20.85 -16.58 -12.97
CA LEU A 519 -20.26 -15.82 -14.08
C LEU A 519 -21.00 -14.50 -14.28
N THR A 520 -22.33 -14.54 -14.21
CA THR A 520 -23.20 -13.36 -14.30
C THR A 520 -22.95 -12.37 -13.16
N ILE A 521 -22.78 -12.90 -11.94
CA ILE A 521 -22.46 -12.11 -10.74
C ILE A 521 -21.10 -11.41 -10.89
N LEU A 522 -20.08 -12.15 -11.34
CA LEU A 522 -18.71 -11.68 -11.45
C LEU A 522 -18.47 -10.73 -12.63
N MET A 523 -19.38 -10.68 -13.61
CA MET A 523 -19.32 -9.69 -14.69
C MET A 523 -19.46 -8.24 -14.19
N ALA A 524 -19.87 -8.00 -12.95
CA ALA A 524 -19.86 -6.67 -12.36
C ALA A 524 -18.45 -6.18 -11.96
N LEU A 525 -17.48 -7.09 -11.77
CA LEU A 525 -16.14 -6.76 -11.29
C LEU A 525 -15.31 -5.89 -12.25
N PRO A 526 -15.29 -6.14 -13.59
CA PRO A 526 -14.61 -5.26 -14.54
C PRO A 526 -14.99 -3.77 -14.38
N PHE A 527 -16.29 -3.49 -14.17
CA PHE A 527 -16.79 -2.12 -14.05
C PHE A 527 -16.37 -1.41 -12.78
N SER A 528 -16.17 -2.17 -11.69
CA SER A 528 -15.66 -1.60 -10.45
C SER A 528 -14.20 -1.16 -10.61
N VAL A 529 -13.38 -1.99 -11.26
CA VAL A 529 -12.00 -1.66 -11.59
C VAL A 529 -11.92 -0.44 -12.50
N SER A 530 -12.80 -0.32 -13.50
CA SER A 530 -12.90 0.89 -14.34
C SER A 530 -13.22 2.15 -13.54
N GLY A 531 -14.20 2.06 -12.63
CA GLY A 531 -14.58 3.18 -11.76
C GLY A 531 -13.45 3.62 -10.84
N ALA A 532 -12.72 2.66 -10.29
CA ALA A 532 -11.55 2.91 -9.47
C ALA A 532 -10.44 3.63 -10.25
N PHE A 533 -10.08 3.16 -11.46
CA PHE A 533 -9.07 3.81 -12.28
C PHE A 533 -9.47 5.22 -12.71
N LEU A 534 -10.74 5.42 -13.07
CA LEU A 534 -11.27 6.75 -13.39
C LEU A 534 -11.19 7.69 -12.19
N ALA A 535 -11.56 7.22 -10.99
CA ALA A 535 -11.50 8.05 -9.79
C ALA A 535 -10.07 8.40 -9.37
N LEU A 536 -9.14 7.45 -9.44
CA LEU A 536 -7.72 7.72 -9.21
C LEU A 536 -7.18 8.76 -10.20
N TRP A 537 -7.57 8.64 -11.48
CA TRP A 537 -7.14 9.58 -12.51
C TRP A 537 -7.72 10.99 -12.29
N LEU A 538 -9.01 11.10 -11.99
CA LEU A 538 -9.69 12.39 -11.72
C LEU A 538 -9.16 13.10 -10.47
N THR A 539 -8.67 12.35 -9.48
CA THR A 539 -8.16 12.88 -8.22
C THR A 539 -6.63 12.98 -8.19
N HIS A 540 -5.97 12.72 -9.32
CA HIS A 540 -4.51 12.72 -9.48
C HIS A 540 -3.77 11.83 -8.46
N GLN A 541 -4.39 10.71 -8.08
CA GLN A 541 -3.80 9.72 -7.17
C GLN A 541 -3.04 8.64 -7.95
N SER A 542 -2.02 8.07 -7.32
CA SER A 542 -1.21 7.01 -7.89
C SER A 542 -1.83 5.63 -7.69
N LEU A 543 -1.47 4.70 -8.58
CA LEU A 543 -1.67 3.27 -8.36
C LEU A 543 -0.52 2.76 -7.48
N ASN A 544 -0.84 2.56 -6.20
CA ASN A 544 0.07 2.10 -5.15
C ASN A 544 -0.53 0.96 -4.32
N VAL A 545 0.21 0.46 -3.34
CA VAL A 545 -0.23 -0.63 -2.45
C VAL A 545 -1.58 -0.35 -1.78
N TYR A 546 -1.83 0.88 -1.31
CA TYR A 546 -3.09 1.26 -0.68
C TYR A 546 -4.27 1.30 -1.66
N SER A 547 -4.06 1.82 -2.87
CA SER A 547 -5.07 1.76 -3.92
C SER A 547 -5.40 0.32 -4.35
N MET A 548 -4.40 -0.57 -4.38
CA MET A 548 -4.58 -2.00 -4.67
C MET A 548 -5.36 -2.72 -3.57
N ILE A 549 -5.13 -2.37 -2.29
CA ILE A 549 -5.99 -2.82 -1.17
C ILE A 549 -7.44 -2.41 -1.45
N GLY A 550 -7.66 -1.16 -1.87
CA GLY A 550 -8.97 -0.65 -2.26
C GLY A 550 -9.61 -1.47 -3.38
N LEU A 551 -8.85 -1.82 -4.42
CA LEU A 551 -9.31 -2.65 -5.54
C LEU A 551 -9.70 -4.07 -5.11
N ILE A 552 -8.89 -4.71 -4.26
CA ILE A 552 -9.19 -6.05 -3.72
C ILE A 552 -10.49 -6.01 -2.90
N LEU A 553 -10.63 -5.03 -2.01
CA LEU A 553 -11.85 -4.87 -1.23
C LEU A 553 -13.07 -4.60 -2.12
N LEU A 554 -12.91 -3.75 -3.11
CA LEU A 554 -13.95 -3.42 -4.08
C LEU A 554 -14.46 -4.67 -4.80
N MET A 555 -13.59 -5.64 -5.10
CA MET A 555 -14.02 -6.92 -5.67
C MET A 555 -14.87 -7.76 -4.70
N GLY A 556 -14.60 -7.66 -3.40
CA GLY A 556 -15.44 -8.20 -2.33
C GLY A 556 -16.83 -7.57 -2.30
N ILE A 557 -16.86 -6.24 -2.31
CA ILE A 557 -18.06 -5.45 -2.10
C ILE A 557 -18.98 -5.49 -3.32
N VAL A 558 -18.47 -5.22 -4.52
CA VAL A 558 -19.34 -4.90 -5.68
C VAL A 558 -20.17 -6.09 -6.13
N LYS A 559 -19.62 -7.31 -6.06
CA LYS A 559 -20.37 -8.51 -6.41
C LYS A 559 -21.60 -8.70 -5.53
N LYS A 560 -21.65 -8.15 -4.32
CA LYS A 560 -22.80 -8.27 -3.43
C LYS A 560 -24.08 -7.78 -4.08
N ASN A 561 -24.04 -6.61 -4.72
CA ASN A 561 -25.20 -6.06 -5.40
C ASN A 561 -25.72 -7.01 -6.50
N SER A 562 -24.80 -7.66 -7.23
CA SER A 562 -25.14 -8.68 -8.23
C SER A 562 -25.69 -9.98 -7.62
N ILE A 563 -25.10 -10.45 -6.52
CA ILE A 563 -25.54 -11.67 -5.80
C ILE A 563 -27.01 -11.53 -5.39
N LEU A 564 -27.39 -10.39 -4.81
CA LEU A 564 -28.75 -10.13 -4.33
C LEU A 564 -29.78 -10.03 -5.45
N LEU A 565 -29.36 -9.44 -6.58
CA LEU A 565 -30.18 -9.31 -7.75
C LEU A 565 -30.46 -10.68 -8.39
N VAL A 566 -29.41 -11.48 -8.59
CA VAL A 566 -29.49 -12.81 -9.19
C VAL A 566 -30.25 -13.78 -8.28
N ASP A 567 -29.95 -13.81 -6.98
CA ASP A 567 -30.66 -14.64 -6.00
C ASP A 567 -32.17 -14.37 -5.98
N PHE A 568 -32.55 -13.10 -5.96
CA PHE A 568 -33.97 -12.74 -5.94
C PHE A 568 -34.65 -13.03 -7.28
N THR A 569 -33.95 -12.84 -8.39
CA THR A 569 -34.45 -13.21 -9.73
C THR A 569 -34.68 -14.71 -9.82
N ASN A 570 -33.76 -15.54 -9.34
CA ASN A 570 -33.91 -17.00 -9.28
C ASN A 570 -35.13 -17.41 -8.44
N LYS A 571 -35.32 -16.81 -7.26
CA LYS A 571 -36.50 -17.05 -6.42
C LYS A 571 -37.82 -16.65 -7.10
N VAL A 572 -37.84 -15.56 -7.85
CA VAL A 572 -39.02 -15.14 -8.62
C VAL A 572 -39.31 -16.13 -9.76
N ARG A 573 -38.27 -16.64 -10.44
CA ARG A 573 -38.40 -17.68 -11.47
C ARG A 573 -38.97 -18.97 -10.89
N GLU A 574 -38.47 -19.42 -9.75
CA GLU A 574 -38.97 -20.63 -9.04
C GLU A 574 -40.44 -20.52 -8.62
N ARG A 575 -40.95 -19.31 -8.35
CA ARG A 575 -42.36 -19.07 -8.00
C ARG A 575 -43.34 -19.14 -9.18
N GLY A 576 -42.89 -19.59 -10.36
CA GLY A 576 -43.73 -19.86 -11.53
C GLY A 576 -43.62 -18.85 -12.66
N GLN A 577 -42.69 -17.90 -12.60
CA GLN A 577 -42.39 -16.99 -13.71
C GLN A 577 -41.31 -17.60 -14.62
N ASN A 578 -41.73 -18.36 -15.63
CA ASN A 578 -40.80 -18.97 -16.59
C ASN A 578 -40.14 -17.94 -17.54
N ASP A 579 -40.74 -16.75 -17.70
CA ASP A 579 -40.16 -15.69 -18.52
C ASP A 579 -39.12 -14.87 -17.73
N VAL A 580 -37.85 -15.01 -18.12
CA VAL A 580 -36.71 -14.31 -17.53
C VAL A 580 -36.89 -12.79 -17.56
N LYS A 581 -37.49 -12.26 -18.62
CA LYS A 581 -37.66 -10.81 -18.75
C LYS A 581 -38.66 -10.28 -17.73
N THR A 582 -39.78 -10.98 -17.56
CA THR A 582 -40.80 -10.63 -16.56
C THR A 582 -40.25 -10.75 -15.15
N ALA A 583 -39.51 -11.82 -14.86
CA ALA A 583 -38.86 -12.01 -13.55
C ALA A 583 -37.86 -10.88 -13.23
N LEU A 584 -37.04 -10.45 -14.20
CA LEU A 584 -36.11 -9.32 -14.01
C LEU A 584 -36.84 -7.99 -13.79
N LEU A 585 -37.94 -7.74 -14.50
CA LEU A 585 -38.73 -6.52 -14.36
C LEU A 585 -39.47 -6.43 -13.01
N GLU A 586 -39.69 -7.56 -12.34
CA GLU A 586 -40.19 -7.60 -10.96
C GLU A 586 -39.06 -7.53 -9.93
N ALA A 587 -38.02 -8.35 -10.11
CA ALA A 587 -36.94 -8.51 -9.14
C ALA A 587 -36.08 -7.24 -9.00
N CYS A 588 -35.67 -6.64 -10.12
CA CYS A 588 -34.70 -5.55 -10.11
C CYS A 588 -35.21 -4.29 -9.40
N PRO A 589 -36.45 -3.79 -9.65
CA PRO A 589 -36.94 -2.60 -8.96
C PRO A 589 -37.10 -2.76 -7.45
N ILE A 590 -37.42 -3.98 -6.98
CA ILE A 590 -37.54 -4.27 -5.55
C ILE A 590 -36.18 -4.19 -4.86
N ARG A 591 -35.09 -4.54 -5.55
CA ARG A 591 -33.72 -4.53 -5.01
C ARG A 591 -33.02 -3.18 -5.12
N LEU A 592 -33.53 -2.24 -5.93
CA LEU A 592 -32.90 -0.92 -6.13
C LEU A 592 -32.70 -0.18 -4.81
N ARG A 593 -33.72 -0.12 -3.94
CA ARG A 593 -33.65 0.62 -2.68
C ARG A 593 -32.57 0.05 -1.74
N PRO A 594 -32.55 -1.27 -1.43
CA PRO A 594 -31.44 -1.88 -0.70
C PRO A 594 -30.07 -1.58 -1.33
N ILE A 595 -29.91 -1.79 -2.65
CA ILE A 595 -28.62 -1.59 -3.35
C ILE A 595 -28.11 -0.14 -3.24
N LEU A 596 -29.00 0.85 -3.28
CA LEU A 596 -28.62 2.26 -3.09
C LEU A 596 -28.24 2.55 -1.64
N MET A 597 -28.96 2.01 -0.65
CA MET A 597 -28.65 2.21 0.76
C MET A 597 -27.26 1.66 1.11
N THR A 598 -26.94 0.45 0.67
CA THR A 598 -25.65 -0.19 0.89
C THR A 598 -24.52 0.59 0.21
N SER A 599 -24.70 0.98 -1.05
CA SER A 599 -23.73 1.78 -1.79
C SER A 599 -23.47 3.14 -1.12
N ILE A 600 -24.52 3.85 -0.69
CA ILE A 600 -24.41 5.13 0.01
C ILE A 600 -23.70 4.96 1.36
N ALA A 601 -24.01 3.90 2.11
CA ALA A 601 -23.36 3.63 3.40
C ALA A 601 -21.85 3.40 3.24
N ILE A 602 -21.44 2.67 2.20
CA ILE A 602 -20.02 2.43 1.90
C ILE A 602 -19.33 3.72 1.47
N ILE A 603 -19.96 4.51 0.60
CA ILE A 603 -19.43 5.81 0.18
C ILE A 603 -19.30 6.75 1.39
N ALA A 604 -20.31 6.82 2.25
CA ALA A 604 -20.30 7.64 3.46
C ALA A 604 -19.23 7.15 4.46
N GLY A 605 -19.03 5.84 4.60
CA GLY A 605 -17.98 5.27 5.44
C GLY A 605 -16.56 5.56 4.93
N ALA A 606 -16.37 5.58 3.62
CA ALA A 606 -15.09 5.91 2.99
C ALA A 606 -14.82 7.42 2.88
N MET A 607 -15.86 8.26 2.98
CA MET A 607 -15.77 9.71 2.75
C MET A 607 -14.82 10.45 3.70
N PRO A 608 -14.82 10.20 5.04
CA PRO A 608 -13.88 10.88 5.94
C PRO A 608 -12.41 10.62 5.58
N VAL A 609 -12.13 9.41 5.09
CA VAL A 609 -10.78 9.01 4.67
C VAL A 609 -10.41 9.65 3.32
N ALA A 610 -11.37 9.73 2.39
CA ALA A 610 -11.18 10.38 1.09
C ALA A 610 -11.00 11.90 1.19
N LEU A 611 -11.60 12.56 2.18
CA LEU A 611 -11.46 13.99 2.46
C LEU A 611 -10.12 14.37 3.12
N ALA A 612 -9.18 13.42 3.20
CA ALA A 612 -7.83 13.64 3.69
C ALA A 612 -7.74 14.23 5.11
N LEU A 613 -8.66 13.86 6.00
CA LEU A 613 -8.70 14.41 7.35
C LEU A 613 -7.59 13.80 8.24
N GLY A 614 -6.70 14.67 8.74
CA GLY A 614 -5.68 14.34 9.73
C GLY A 614 -4.32 13.87 9.16
N PRO A 615 -3.34 13.61 10.04
CA PRO A 615 -2.00 13.17 9.65
C PRO A 615 -2.04 11.76 9.02
N GLY A 616 -1.16 11.52 8.04
CA GLY A 616 -1.10 10.27 7.28
C GLY A 616 -2.32 10.04 6.38
N ALA A 617 -3.05 11.10 6.05
CA ALA A 617 -4.18 11.04 5.14
C ALA A 617 -3.74 10.66 3.72
N GLU A 618 -2.58 11.12 3.29
CA GLU A 618 -2.01 10.93 1.96
C GLU A 618 -1.89 9.44 1.59
N SER A 619 -1.57 8.58 2.55
CA SER A 619 -1.55 7.12 2.34
C SER A 619 -2.94 6.49 2.26
N ARG A 620 -3.95 7.06 2.94
CA ARG A 620 -5.30 6.47 3.03
C ARG A 620 -6.24 6.93 1.92
N VAL A 621 -6.03 8.13 1.39
CA VAL A 621 -6.86 8.75 0.33
C VAL A 621 -6.92 7.87 -0.93
N PRO A 622 -5.82 7.36 -1.52
CA PRO A 622 -5.88 6.52 -2.72
C PRO A 622 -6.78 5.29 -2.54
N MET A 623 -6.73 4.66 -1.36
CA MET A 623 -7.59 3.52 -1.03
C MET A 623 -9.08 3.93 -1.01
N ALA A 624 -9.42 5.00 -0.30
CA ALA A 624 -10.81 5.44 -0.16
C ALA A 624 -11.40 5.93 -1.48
N VAL A 625 -10.62 6.68 -2.28
CA VAL A 625 -11.02 7.15 -3.61
C VAL A 625 -11.29 5.97 -4.55
N THR A 626 -10.43 4.95 -4.53
CA THR A 626 -10.62 3.72 -5.32
C THR A 626 -11.96 3.06 -5.00
N ILE A 627 -12.31 2.98 -3.71
CA ILE A 627 -13.56 2.36 -3.26
C ILE A 627 -14.78 3.20 -3.65
N ILE A 628 -14.73 4.52 -3.41
CA ILE A 628 -15.83 5.43 -3.75
C ILE A 628 -16.08 5.43 -5.26
N GLY A 629 -15.03 5.60 -6.07
CA GLY A 629 -15.12 5.59 -7.53
C GLY A 629 -15.62 4.26 -8.08
N GLY A 630 -15.06 3.17 -7.55
CA GLY A 630 -15.46 1.83 -7.91
C GLY A 630 -16.92 1.52 -7.58
N VAL A 631 -17.39 1.85 -6.38
CA VAL A 631 -18.79 1.64 -5.97
C VAL A 631 -19.74 2.52 -6.76
N LEU A 632 -19.43 3.81 -6.97
CA LEU A 632 -20.28 4.72 -7.74
C LEU A 632 -20.52 4.22 -9.17
N VAL A 633 -19.44 3.94 -9.90
CA VAL A 633 -19.52 3.51 -11.30
C VAL A 633 -20.09 2.10 -11.40
N SER A 634 -19.66 1.18 -10.53
CA SER A 634 -20.18 -0.18 -10.56
C SER A 634 -21.65 -0.26 -10.17
N THR A 635 -22.14 0.50 -9.18
CA THR A 635 -23.55 0.45 -8.80
C THR A 635 -24.44 0.88 -9.96
N ILE A 636 -24.08 1.95 -10.69
CA ILE A 636 -24.82 2.39 -11.88
C ILE A 636 -24.77 1.32 -12.97
N LEU A 637 -23.58 0.83 -13.33
CA LEU A 637 -23.44 -0.13 -14.44
C LEU A 637 -24.02 -1.51 -14.11
N THR A 638 -23.86 -1.99 -12.88
CA THR A 638 -24.34 -3.29 -12.42
C THR A 638 -25.86 -3.39 -12.52
N LEU A 639 -26.58 -2.32 -12.18
CA LEU A 639 -28.04 -2.25 -12.30
C LEU A 639 -28.54 -2.48 -13.74
N PHE A 640 -27.74 -2.21 -14.77
CA PHE A 640 -28.15 -2.43 -16.17
C PHE A 640 -27.47 -3.63 -16.83
N VAL A 641 -26.17 -3.82 -16.57
CA VAL A 641 -25.37 -4.85 -17.21
C VAL A 641 -25.69 -6.22 -16.64
N VAL A 642 -25.83 -6.38 -15.32
CA VAL A 642 -26.10 -7.71 -14.73
C VAL A 642 -27.44 -8.28 -15.20
N PRO A 643 -28.58 -7.54 -15.19
CA PRO A 643 -29.82 -8.03 -15.79
C PRO A 643 -29.69 -8.41 -17.27
N SER A 644 -28.94 -7.61 -18.04
CA SER A 644 -28.75 -7.82 -19.47
C SER A 644 -27.94 -9.09 -19.76
N VAL A 645 -26.85 -9.29 -19.01
CA VAL A 645 -26.00 -10.48 -19.08
C VAL A 645 -26.77 -11.71 -18.58
N TYR A 646 -27.48 -11.59 -17.45
CA TYR A 646 -28.33 -12.67 -16.94
C TYR A 646 -29.35 -13.13 -17.98
N SER A 647 -30.05 -12.18 -18.64
CA SER A 647 -31.03 -12.48 -19.69
C SER A 647 -30.41 -13.12 -20.95
N LEU A 648 -29.14 -12.83 -21.25
CA LEU A 648 -28.43 -13.43 -22.38
C LEU A 648 -27.95 -14.85 -22.05
N LEU A 649 -27.41 -15.04 -20.85
CA LEU A 649 -26.84 -16.31 -20.41
C LEU A 649 -27.92 -17.31 -19.97
N SER A 650 -29.06 -16.86 -19.44
CA SER A 650 -30.19 -17.72 -19.12
C SER A 650 -30.81 -18.39 -20.36
N ASN A 651 -30.60 -17.83 -21.56
CA ASN A 651 -30.98 -18.50 -22.81
C ASN A 651 -30.08 -19.71 -23.12
N LEU A 652 -28.89 -19.78 -22.53
CA LEU A 652 -27.96 -20.92 -22.61
C LEU A 652 -28.20 -21.94 -21.49
N GLU A 653 -28.91 -21.57 -20.41
CA GLU A 653 -29.49 -22.52 -19.47
C GLU A 653 -30.48 -23.39 -20.24
N SER A 654 -30.06 -24.62 -20.50
CA SER A 654 -30.78 -25.58 -21.31
C SER A 654 -32.27 -25.64 -20.99
N LYS A 655 -33.11 -25.50 -22.04
CA LYS A 655 -34.53 -25.91 -22.08
C LYS A 655 -34.81 -27.33 -21.56
N LYS A 656 -33.78 -28.13 -21.21
CA LYS A 656 -33.91 -29.49 -20.65
C LYS A 656 -34.22 -29.53 -19.15
N ALA A 657 -34.05 -28.46 -18.36
CA ALA A 657 -34.26 -28.53 -16.91
C ALA A 657 -35.71 -28.20 -16.46
N HIS A 658 -36.55 -27.58 -17.30
CA HIS A 658 -37.93 -27.25 -16.94
C HIS A 658 -39.00 -28.15 -17.60
N HIS A 659 -38.58 -29.15 -18.40
CA HIS A 659 -39.50 -30.15 -18.95
C HIS A 659 -39.62 -31.44 -18.11
N LEU A 660 -38.93 -31.56 -16.98
CA LEU A 660 -38.97 -32.77 -16.14
C LEU A 660 -39.98 -32.73 -14.97
N VAL A 661 -40.85 -31.71 -14.88
CA VAL A 661 -41.95 -31.68 -13.88
C VAL A 661 -43.34 -31.51 -14.52
N VAL A 662 -43.44 -31.62 -15.85
CA VAL A 662 -44.75 -31.73 -16.51
C VAL A 662 -44.81 -33.02 -17.29
N THR A 663 -44.98 -34.12 -16.57
CA THR A 663 -45.62 -35.34 -17.09
C THR A 663 -46.51 -35.94 -16.02
N GLU A 664 -47.81 -35.89 -16.32
CA GLU A 664 -48.84 -36.86 -15.95
C GLU A 664 -49.07 -37.12 -14.46
N THR A 665 -49.81 -36.23 -13.80
CA THR A 665 -50.98 -36.62 -12.99
C THR A 665 -51.71 -35.36 -12.54
N GLY A 666 -52.94 -35.17 -13.05
CA GLY A 666 -53.82 -34.09 -12.64
C GLY A 666 -54.36 -34.30 -11.23
N MET A 667 -53.55 -34.02 -10.21
CA MET A 667 -54.02 -33.83 -8.84
C MET A 667 -53.48 -32.52 -8.26
N PRO A 668 -54.29 -31.78 -7.49
CA PRO A 668 -53.83 -30.57 -6.83
C PRO A 668 -52.72 -30.90 -5.82
N VAL A 669 -51.68 -30.08 -5.81
CA VAL A 669 -50.60 -30.09 -4.82
C VAL A 669 -51.22 -30.07 -3.41
N PRO A 670 -50.89 -31.00 -2.51
CA PRO A 670 -51.40 -30.93 -1.15
C PRO A 670 -50.84 -29.68 -0.47
N ALA A 671 -51.73 -28.92 0.16
CA ALA A 671 -51.34 -27.83 1.05
C ALA A 671 -50.28 -28.30 2.06
N ALA A 672 -49.30 -27.44 2.33
CA ALA A 672 -48.23 -27.69 3.29
C ALA A 672 -48.77 -28.29 4.61
N PRO A 673 -48.05 -29.22 5.25
CA PRO A 673 -48.54 -29.87 6.47
C PRO A 673 -48.77 -28.82 7.57
N GLU A 674 -50.02 -28.65 7.96
CA GLU A 674 -50.38 -27.95 9.20
C GLU A 674 -49.72 -28.67 10.37
N PHE A 675 -48.65 -28.09 10.92
CA PHE A 675 -48.12 -28.51 12.21
C PHE A 675 -49.16 -28.20 13.31
N PRO A 676 -49.35 -29.09 14.30
CA PRO A 676 -50.51 -29.08 15.19
C PRO A 676 -50.37 -28.04 16.32
N LEU A 677 -50.44 -26.74 16.00
CA LEU A 677 -50.57 -25.67 16.99
C LEU A 677 -51.95 -25.66 17.68
N ARG A 678 -52.92 -26.44 17.17
CA ARG A 678 -54.27 -26.56 17.73
C ARG A 678 -54.36 -27.53 18.94
N LYS A 679 -53.38 -28.42 19.16
CA LYS A 679 -53.34 -29.29 20.34
C LYS A 679 -52.67 -28.64 21.57
N ALA A 680 -51.76 -27.68 21.37
CA ALA A 680 -51.14 -26.93 22.49
C ALA A 680 -52.11 -25.93 23.15
N LYS A 681 -53.01 -25.31 22.38
CA LYS A 681 -54.05 -24.40 22.92
C LYS A 681 -55.15 -25.09 23.74
N LYS A 682 -55.36 -26.41 23.57
CA LYS A 682 -56.33 -27.19 24.37
C LYS A 682 -55.75 -27.73 25.69
N ALA A 683 -54.43 -27.89 25.79
CA ALA A 683 -53.77 -28.31 27.03
C ALA A 683 -53.57 -27.15 28.03
N LEU A 684 -53.37 -25.92 27.54
CA LEU A 684 -53.21 -24.73 28.39
C LEU A 684 -54.52 -24.13 28.94
N LYS A 685 -55.69 -24.64 28.51
CA LYS A 685 -57.01 -24.18 28.98
C LYS A 685 -57.67 -25.11 30.00
N LYS A 686 -56.96 -26.16 30.45
CA LYS A 686 -57.45 -27.15 31.42
C LYS A 686 -56.73 -27.09 32.78
N ASN A 687 -55.81 -26.15 32.97
CA ASN A 687 -55.11 -25.88 34.24
C ASN A 687 -55.17 -24.37 34.61
N SER A 688 -56.27 -23.69 34.26
CA SER A 688 -56.65 -22.38 34.79
C SER A 688 -58.02 -22.47 35.41
#